data_AF-A0A7V1RHS2-F1
#
_entry.id   AF-A0A7V1RHS2-F1
#
_cell.length_a   1.000
_cell.length_b   1.000
_cell.length_c   1.000
_cell.angle_alpha   90.00
_cell.angle_beta   90.00
_cell.angle_gamma   90.00
#
_symmetry.space_group_name_H-M   'P 1'
#
loop_
_entity.id
_entity.type
_entity.pdbx_description
1 polymer ?
#
loop_
_entity_poly.entity_id
_entity_poly.type
_entity_poly.pdbx_seq_one_letter_code
_entity_poly.pdbx_strand_id
1 'polypeptide(L)'
;MLPAPPDPLADAAAEAVRSRTAFEPEVAVILGSGLGAALASVREEASFSFEELPGFPRPTVPGHAGRLVLGEVSGVRVALFRGRIHFYEGNELAVCALPIRLARLLGAGTAILTAAVGGIAPGLATGHLVVGSDHINLLGQSPLRGWRRPDGSPPFVDMVDAYDPELAQLAIAAAERRGVPVRRGVYAAMMGPMYETPAEIGFLRTIGADVVGMSVVPEAVPARALGMRVLGLFFVTTLAPQGRERIEWAAGEMPVLGLIRERFEKERPLEGVRIGACLHVTTETANLMLALRAGGAEVALCASNPLSTQDDVAAALVEAGVPTQAIKGEDHDTYFRHIQAVLDTHPQITMDDGCDMVSLLHRERPGQVPEVLGGTEETTTGVIRLRAMAADGALRYPIVSVNDANTKHLFDNRFGTGQSTIDAIMRATNLLLAGRTVVVCGYGMCGRGVASRARGMGAQVIVTEVEPLPALEAAMEGFRVMPLREAARVGDIFVTVTGDTHVIRREHMELMKDGAVLANAGHFDVEIDKGALEELAVSVRRVRGSVDEYRLADGRRLRLLGEGRLVNLAAAEGHPAAVMDMSFANQALSVEWLVGHHRELEPRVYPVPEDIDREVARLKLRAMGVEIDALTPEQEEYLRSWEQGT
;
A
#
# COMPACT_ATOMS: atom_id res chain seq x y z
N MET A 1 -34.09 20.73 32.42
CA MET A 1 -32.71 20.25 32.19
C MET A 1 -31.98 20.33 33.53
N LEU A 2 -31.49 19.22 34.07
CA LEU A 2 -30.77 19.23 35.35
C LEU A 2 -29.45 20.02 35.18
N PRO A 3 -29.03 20.84 36.16
CA PRO A 3 -27.74 21.53 36.10
C PRO A 3 -26.61 20.51 36.00
N ALA A 4 -25.57 20.84 35.23
CA ALA A 4 -24.37 20.01 35.15
C ALA A 4 -23.80 19.82 36.57
N PRO A 5 -23.39 18.60 36.94
CA PRO A 5 -22.71 18.39 38.21
C PRO A 5 -21.45 19.27 38.29
N PRO A 6 -21.09 19.82 39.46
CA PRO A 6 -19.87 20.62 39.60
C PRO A 6 -18.63 19.81 39.20
N ASP A 7 -17.67 20.45 38.54
CA ASP A 7 -16.37 19.87 38.22
C ASP A 7 -15.35 20.99 38.16
N PRO A 8 -14.53 21.15 39.22
CA PRO A 8 -13.60 22.27 39.34
C PRO A 8 -12.68 22.46 38.13
N LEU A 9 -12.32 21.38 37.43
CA LEU A 9 -11.46 21.46 36.25
C LEU A 9 -12.24 21.98 35.05
N ALA A 10 -13.42 21.42 34.78
CA ALA A 10 -14.27 21.89 33.68
C ALA A 10 -14.79 23.32 33.90
N ASP A 11 -15.12 23.67 35.15
CA ASP A 11 -15.57 25.00 35.55
C ASP A 11 -14.45 26.04 35.35
N ALA A 12 -13.23 25.73 35.80
CA ALA A 12 -12.06 26.59 35.59
C ALA A 12 -11.69 26.73 34.09
N ALA A 13 -11.80 25.65 33.32
CA ALA A 13 -11.61 25.71 31.86
C ALA A 13 -12.67 26.57 31.17
N ALA A 14 -13.94 26.48 31.60
CA ALA A 14 -15.00 27.32 31.07
C ALA A 14 -14.80 28.80 31.42
N GLU A 15 -14.32 29.11 32.63
CA GLU A 15 -13.95 30.48 33.03
C GLU A 15 -12.79 31.02 32.20
N ALA A 16 -11.74 30.21 31.99
CA ALA A 16 -10.60 30.57 31.13
C ALA A 16 -11.04 30.92 29.70
N VAL A 17 -11.97 30.14 29.12
CA VAL A 17 -12.53 30.42 27.80
C VAL A 17 -13.39 31.69 27.82
N ARG A 18 -14.31 31.80 28.77
CA ARG A 18 -15.23 32.96 28.90
C ARG A 18 -14.50 34.28 29.16
N SER A 19 -13.31 34.23 29.77
CA SER A 19 -12.46 35.41 29.98
C SER A 19 -11.95 36.02 28.66
N ARG A 20 -11.90 35.23 27.58
CA ARG A 20 -11.36 35.62 26.28
C ARG A 20 -12.42 35.75 25.18
N THR A 21 -13.61 35.16 25.36
CA THR A 21 -14.68 35.23 24.36
C THR A 21 -16.06 34.99 24.97
N ALA A 22 -17.09 35.61 24.38
CA ALA A 22 -18.50 35.36 24.69
C ALA A 22 -19.15 34.35 23.73
N PHE A 23 -18.35 33.60 22.97
CA PHE A 23 -18.86 32.65 21.99
C PHE A 23 -19.54 31.45 22.66
N GLU A 24 -20.78 31.17 22.26
CA GLU A 24 -21.59 30.07 22.76
C GLU A 24 -21.83 29.06 21.61
N PRO A 25 -21.18 27.89 21.63
CA PRO A 25 -21.36 26.85 20.62
C PRO A 25 -22.71 26.15 20.81
N GLU A 26 -23.32 25.72 19.70
CA GLU A 26 -24.51 24.86 19.69
C GLU A 26 -24.12 23.38 19.61
N VAL A 27 -23.03 23.09 18.90
CA VAL A 27 -22.53 21.74 18.62
C VAL A 27 -21.08 21.60 19.05
N ALA A 28 -20.78 20.58 19.84
CA ALA A 28 -19.43 20.13 20.12
C ALA A 28 -19.00 19.07 19.10
N VAL A 29 -17.80 19.18 18.55
CA VAL A 29 -17.23 18.16 17.65
C VAL A 29 -15.90 17.70 18.21
N ILE A 30 -15.80 16.42 18.56
CA ILE A 30 -14.55 15.80 19.04
C ILE A 30 -13.90 15.04 17.89
N LEU A 31 -12.76 15.54 17.40
CA LEU A 31 -12.03 14.93 16.29
C LEU A 31 -11.09 13.83 16.77
N GLY A 32 -11.32 12.61 16.25
CA GLY A 32 -10.38 11.50 16.36
C GLY A 32 -9.13 11.67 15.49
N SER A 33 -8.17 10.75 15.64
CA SER A 33 -6.94 10.72 14.83
C SER A 33 -7.25 10.73 13.32
N GLY A 34 -6.43 11.43 12.55
CA GLY A 34 -6.58 11.52 11.08
C GLY A 34 -7.69 12.44 10.58
N LEU A 35 -8.59 12.92 11.45
CA LEU A 35 -9.72 13.79 11.07
C LEU A 35 -9.44 15.29 11.25
N GLY A 36 -8.20 15.66 11.59
CA GLY A 36 -7.80 17.05 11.84
C GLY A 36 -8.01 18.00 10.66
N ALA A 37 -8.06 17.48 9.43
CA ALA A 37 -8.30 18.23 8.19
C ALA A 37 -9.79 18.34 7.82
N ALA A 38 -10.67 17.53 8.42
CA ALA A 38 -12.08 17.40 8.01
C ALA A 38 -12.91 18.69 8.17
N LEU A 39 -12.39 19.68 8.91
CA LEU A 39 -13.03 20.97 9.15
C LEU A 39 -12.05 22.15 8.96
N ALA A 40 -11.20 22.08 7.94
CA ALA A 40 -10.29 23.18 7.56
C ALA A 40 -11.01 24.49 7.18
N SER A 41 -12.30 24.40 6.83
CA SER A 41 -13.14 25.55 6.45
C SER A 41 -13.86 26.22 7.63
N VAL A 42 -13.51 25.89 8.88
CA VAL A 42 -14.08 26.57 10.05
C VAL A 42 -13.72 28.05 10.01
N ARG A 43 -14.72 28.92 10.15
CA ARG A 43 -14.49 30.35 10.39
C ARG A 43 -14.18 30.53 11.87
N GLU A 44 -12.90 30.53 12.20
CA GLU A 44 -12.42 30.65 13.58
C GLU A 44 -12.75 32.04 14.16
N GLU A 45 -13.33 32.05 15.37
CA GLU A 45 -13.49 33.26 16.19
C GLU A 45 -12.51 33.28 17.37
N ALA A 46 -12.27 32.13 18.00
CA ALA A 46 -11.30 32.00 19.08
C ALA A 46 -10.70 30.59 19.10
N SER A 47 -9.44 30.48 19.53
CA SER A 47 -8.82 29.18 19.76
C SER A 47 -7.93 29.16 20.99
N PHE A 48 -7.82 27.98 21.57
CA PHE A 48 -7.10 27.67 22.79
C PHE A 48 -6.32 26.37 22.60
N SER A 49 -5.04 26.32 22.97
CA SER A 49 -4.37 25.04 23.17
C SER A 49 -4.94 24.35 24.41
N PHE A 50 -4.85 23.03 24.47
CA PHE A 50 -5.26 22.27 25.65
C PHE A 50 -4.43 22.66 26.88
N GLU A 51 -3.16 23.03 26.70
CA GLU A 51 -2.30 23.52 27.79
C GLU A 51 -2.77 24.86 28.39
N GLU A 52 -3.51 25.68 27.63
CA GLU A 52 -4.13 26.91 28.15
C GLU A 52 -5.40 26.63 28.98
N LEU A 53 -5.95 25.42 28.92
CA LEU A 53 -7.20 25.04 29.58
C LEU A 53 -6.89 24.26 30.88
N PRO A 54 -7.26 24.79 32.06
CA PRO A 54 -7.12 24.08 33.33
C PRO A 54 -7.59 22.62 33.29
N GLY A 55 -6.69 21.71 33.69
CA GLY A 55 -6.97 20.27 33.75
C GLY A 55 -6.87 19.48 32.44
N PHE A 56 -6.71 20.15 31.29
CA PHE A 56 -6.54 19.45 30.01
C PHE A 56 -5.07 19.03 29.82
N PRO A 57 -4.79 17.73 29.60
CA PRO A 57 -3.45 17.27 29.29
C PRO A 57 -3.08 17.59 27.84
N ARG A 58 -1.78 17.65 27.56
CA ARG A 58 -1.26 17.69 26.20
C ARG A 58 -1.42 16.30 25.56
N PRO A 59 -2.13 16.16 24.43
CA PRO A 59 -2.19 14.90 23.70
C PRO A 59 -0.81 14.50 23.18
N THR A 60 -0.48 13.21 23.27
CA THR A 60 0.79 12.63 22.80
C THR A 60 0.61 11.83 21.51
N VAL A 61 -0.63 11.43 21.20
CA VAL A 61 -0.95 10.64 20.01
C VAL A 61 -0.78 11.47 18.72
N PRO A 62 -0.01 10.97 17.73
CA PRO A 62 0.17 11.63 16.44
C PRO A 62 -1.16 12.02 15.76
N GLY A 63 -1.24 13.25 15.26
CA GLY A 63 -2.42 13.79 14.59
C GLY A 63 -3.43 14.49 15.50
N HIS A 64 -3.26 14.45 16.83
CA HIS A 64 -4.05 15.29 17.75
C HIS A 64 -3.32 16.61 18.03
N ALA A 65 -3.85 17.72 17.48
CA ALA A 65 -3.25 19.04 17.64
C ALA A 65 -3.40 19.60 19.07
N GLY A 66 -4.31 19.05 19.87
CA GLY A 66 -4.55 19.50 21.25
C GLY A 66 -5.07 20.93 21.31
N ARG A 67 -6.10 21.24 20.52
CA ARG A 67 -6.69 22.59 20.47
C ARG A 67 -8.21 22.56 20.53
N LEU A 68 -8.79 23.53 21.24
CA LEU A 68 -10.19 23.92 21.12
C LEU A 68 -10.29 25.10 20.13
N VAL A 69 -11.14 24.98 19.13
CA VAL A 69 -11.47 26.04 18.18
C VAL A 69 -12.96 26.35 18.32
N LEU A 70 -13.28 27.61 18.61
CA LEU A 70 -14.64 28.13 18.62
C LEU A 70 -14.86 28.93 17.34
N GLY A 71 -15.92 28.62 16.61
CA GLY A 71 -16.19 29.27 15.34
C GLY A 71 -17.43 28.74 14.66
N GLU A 72 -17.57 29.05 13.38
CA GLU A 72 -18.76 28.71 12.59
C GLU A 72 -18.42 27.75 11.45
N VAL A 73 -19.29 26.75 11.25
CA VAL A 73 -19.26 25.86 10.08
C VAL A 73 -20.65 25.88 9.44
N SER A 74 -20.74 26.40 8.21
CA SER A 74 -21.99 26.47 7.45
C SER A 74 -23.17 27.08 8.21
N GLY A 75 -22.95 28.16 8.97
CA GLY A 75 -24.00 28.80 9.78
C GLY A 75 -24.18 28.22 11.18
N VAL A 76 -23.49 27.13 11.54
CA VAL A 76 -23.62 26.47 12.86
C VAL A 76 -22.45 26.85 13.76
N ARG A 77 -22.75 27.32 14.97
CA ARG A 77 -21.75 27.65 15.99
C ARG A 77 -21.19 26.36 16.61
N VAL A 78 -19.90 26.13 16.45
CA VAL A 78 -19.24 24.89 16.86
C VAL A 78 -18.12 25.11 17.87
N ALA A 79 -18.00 24.17 18.82
CA ALA A 79 -16.79 23.95 19.60
C ALA A 79 -16.07 22.73 19.05
N LEU A 80 -15.00 22.97 18.29
CA LEU A 80 -14.22 21.96 17.61
C LEU A 80 -12.97 21.60 18.43
N PHE A 81 -12.94 20.39 18.96
CA PHE A 81 -11.78 19.85 19.66
C PHE A 81 -10.90 19.09 18.65
N ARG A 82 -9.83 19.75 18.20
CA ARG A 82 -8.81 19.20 17.27
C ARG A 82 -7.83 18.32 18.04
N GLY A 83 -8.33 17.23 18.58
CA GLY A 83 -7.62 16.45 19.57
C GLY A 83 -8.60 15.65 20.43
N ARG A 84 -8.18 14.49 20.90
CA ARG A 84 -8.88 13.69 21.88
C ARG A 84 -7.89 13.37 23.01
N ILE A 85 -8.43 13.28 24.21
CA ILE A 85 -7.71 12.80 25.39
C ILE A 85 -8.04 11.32 25.52
N HIS A 86 -7.03 10.45 25.47
CA HIS A 86 -7.27 9.01 25.55
C HIS A 86 -6.96 8.43 26.92
N PHE A 87 -7.71 7.38 27.28
CA PHE A 87 -7.51 6.61 28.51
C PHE A 87 -6.16 5.88 28.51
N TYR A 88 -5.76 5.30 27.37
CA TYR A 88 -4.50 4.57 27.23
C TYR A 88 -3.24 5.44 27.32
N GLU A 89 -3.37 6.77 27.26
CA GLU A 89 -2.26 7.71 27.52
C GLU A 89 -1.98 7.87 29.03
N GLY A 90 -2.65 7.08 29.88
CA GLY A 90 -2.53 7.13 31.34
C GLY A 90 -3.47 8.14 32.01
N ASN A 91 -4.40 8.72 31.25
CA ASN A 91 -5.39 9.65 31.78
C ASN A 91 -6.54 8.91 32.46
N GLU A 92 -7.13 9.51 33.49
CA GLU A 92 -8.38 9.02 34.07
C GLU A 92 -9.57 9.25 33.13
N LEU A 93 -10.59 8.39 33.18
CA LEU A 93 -11.79 8.54 32.33
C LEU A 93 -12.53 9.87 32.58
N ALA A 94 -12.45 10.40 33.80
CA ALA A 94 -13.01 11.71 34.13
C ALA A 94 -12.29 12.85 33.38
N VAL A 95 -10.98 12.72 33.16
CA VAL A 95 -10.19 13.68 32.37
C VAL A 95 -10.55 13.57 30.89
N CYS A 96 -10.76 12.35 30.39
CA CYS A 96 -11.24 12.11 29.03
C CYS A 96 -12.62 12.76 28.76
N ALA A 97 -13.44 12.94 29.79
CA ALA A 97 -14.75 13.57 29.71
C ALA A 97 -14.70 15.12 29.68
N LEU A 98 -13.57 15.75 30.04
CA LEU A 98 -13.47 17.22 30.15
C LEU A 98 -13.88 17.98 28.89
N PRO A 99 -13.54 17.56 27.65
CA PRO A 99 -14.00 18.23 26.43
C PRO A 99 -15.53 18.37 26.37
N ILE A 100 -16.25 17.31 26.74
CA ILE A 100 -17.71 17.30 26.72
C ILE A 100 -18.29 18.20 27.82
N ARG A 101 -17.70 18.16 29.02
CA ARG A 101 -18.13 19.02 30.12
C ARG A 101 -17.93 20.49 29.78
N LEU A 102 -16.75 20.85 29.28
CA LEU A 102 -16.42 22.20 28.85
C LEU A 102 -17.40 22.65 27.76
N ALA A 103 -17.60 21.85 26.72
CA ALA A 103 -18.52 22.20 25.63
C ALA A 103 -19.94 22.45 26.13
N ARG A 104 -20.42 21.61 27.06
CA ARG A 104 -21.73 21.76 27.67
C ARG A 104 -21.85 23.04 28.50
N LEU A 105 -20.82 23.37 29.28
CA LEU A 105 -20.76 24.62 30.06
C LEU A 105 -20.74 25.84 29.15
N LEU A 106 -20.09 25.76 27.98
CA LEU A 106 -20.07 26.84 27.00
C LEU A 106 -21.40 27.02 26.23
N GLY A 107 -22.27 26.00 26.22
CA GLY A 107 -23.62 26.11 25.65
C GLY A 107 -24.03 24.97 24.71
N ALA A 108 -23.11 24.06 24.37
CA ALA A 108 -23.39 23.02 23.38
C ALA A 108 -24.51 22.08 23.84
N GLY A 109 -25.53 21.90 23.00
CA GLY A 109 -26.64 20.95 23.22
C GLY A 109 -26.44 19.62 22.50
N THR A 110 -25.53 19.57 21.52
CA THR A 110 -25.23 18.39 20.70
C THR A 110 -23.75 18.08 20.73
N ALA A 111 -23.38 16.80 20.78
CA ALA A 111 -22.01 16.31 20.65
C ALA A 111 -21.89 15.38 19.43
N ILE A 112 -20.97 15.69 18.52
CA ILE A 112 -20.56 14.83 17.42
C ILE A 112 -19.23 14.20 17.80
N LEU A 113 -19.22 12.89 17.98
CA LEU A 113 -18.07 12.11 18.36
C LEU A 113 -17.58 11.35 17.13
N THR A 114 -16.34 11.62 16.73
CA THR A 114 -15.74 10.95 15.58
C THR A 114 -14.65 9.98 16.03
N ALA A 115 -14.45 8.89 15.30
CA ALA A 115 -13.32 7.98 15.53
C ALA A 115 -12.93 7.26 14.24
N ALA A 116 -11.63 7.02 14.04
CA ALA A 116 -11.16 5.95 13.18
C ALA A 116 -11.32 4.62 13.95
N VAL A 117 -11.85 3.59 13.29
CA VAL A 117 -12.25 2.34 13.94
C VAL A 117 -11.84 1.11 13.13
N GLY A 118 -11.65 0.00 13.84
CA GLY A 118 -11.56 -1.32 13.24
C GLY A 118 -12.94 -1.83 12.82
N GLY A 119 -13.06 -2.39 11.62
CA GLY A 119 -14.27 -3.06 11.14
C GLY A 119 -14.36 -4.50 11.65
N ILE A 120 -15.48 -4.87 12.28
CA ILE A 120 -15.74 -6.24 12.78
C ILE A 120 -16.80 -6.94 11.93
N ALA A 121 -17.88 -6.23 11.60
CA ALA A 121 -18.99 -6.78 10.85
C ALA A 121 -18.58 -7.11 9.40
N PRO A 122 -19.08 -8.23 8.84
CA PRO A 122 -18.88 -8.55 7.43
C PRO A 122 -19.35 -7.41 6.51
N GLY A 123 -18.61 -7.17 5.43
CA GLY A 123 -18.91 -6.12 4.45
C GLY A 123 -18.55 -4.69 4.88
N LEU A 124 -17.87 -4.51 6.03
CA LEU A 124 -17.22 -3.24 6.35
C LEU A 124 -15.84 -3.17 5.71
N ALA A 125 -15.63 -2.14 4.89
CA ALA A 125 -14.36 -1.86 4.22
C ALA A 125 -13.84 -0.48 4.61
N THR A 126 -12.56 -0.23 4.32
CA THR A 126 -11.96 1.09 4.55
C THR A 126 -12.74 2.18 3.81
N GLY A 127 -12.98 3.30 4.49
CA GLY A 127 -13.78 4.41 3.96
C GLY A 127 -15.29 4.27 4.18
N HIS A 128 -15.77 3.13 4.66
CA HIS A 128 -17.15 3.01 5.12
C HIS A 128 -17.36 3.86 6.38
N LEU A 129 -18.51 4.54 6.44
CA LEU A 129 -18.98 5.24 7.62
C LEU A 129 -19.97 4.36 8.39
N VAL A 130 -19.69 4.12 9.67
CA VAL A 130 -20.64 3.51 10.60
C VAL A 130 -21.19 4.62 11.51
N VAL A 131 -22.48 4.86 11.41
CA VAL A 131 -23.21 5.77 12.29
C VAL A 131 -23.64 5.00 13.53
N GLY A 132 -23.21 5.47 14.71
CA GLY A 132 -23.46 4.76 15.96
C GLY A 132 -24.95 4.53 16.22
N SER A 133 -25.34 3.29 16.45
CA SER A 133 -26.65 2.93 16.99
C SER A 133 -26.58 2.60 18.48
N ASP A 134 -25.47 2.02 18.93
CA ASP A 134 -25.24 1.66 20.33
C ASP A 134 -23.73 1.51 20.61
N HIS A 135 -23.34 1.25 21.85
CA HIS A 135 -21.99 0.87 22.21
C HIS A 135 -21.90 -0.23 23.28
N ILE A 136 -20.79 -0.95 23.27
CA ILE A 136 -20.38 -1.89 24.31
C ILE A 136 -19.18 -1.27 25.04
N ASN A 137 -19.32 -0.98 26.33
CA ASN A 137 -18.24 -0.42 27.14
C ASN A 137 -17.39 -1.53 27.77
N LEU A 138 -16.22 -1.83 27.18
CA LEU A 138 -15.25 -2.80 27.71
C LEU A 138 -14.03 -2.13 28.36
N LEU A 139 -14.12 -0.84 28.72
CA LEU A 139 -13.06 -0.12 29.41
C LEU A 139 -12.91 -0.51 30.90
N GLY A 140 -13.83 -1.32 31.43
CA GLY A 140 -13.80 -1.82 32.81
C GLY A 140 -14.15 -0.77 33.88
N GLN A 141 -14.34 0.50 33.50
CA GLN A 141 -14.77 1.58 34.40
C GLN A 141 -15.81 2.50 33.74
N SER A 142 -16.68 3.09 34.56
CA SER A 142 -17.61 4.12 34.09
C SER A 142 -16.93 5.49 34.09
N PRO A 143 -17.06 6.31 33.02
CA PRO A 143 -16.55 7.69 33.02
C PRO A 143 -17.30 8.62 33.99
N LEU A 144 -18.43 8.17 34.54
CA LEU A 144 -19.17 8.87 35.59
C LEU A 144 -18.71 8.51 37.00
N ARG A 145 -17.68 7.67 37.16
CA ARG A 145 -17.15 7.29 38.46
C ARG A 145 -16.71 8.56 39.21
N GLY A 146 -17.22 8.72 40.43
CA GLY A 146 -16.94 9.90 41.26
C GLY A 146 -17.82 11.12 40.98
N TRP A 147 -18.64 11.12 39.91
CA TRP A 147 -19.54 12.25 39.62
C TRP A 147 -20.65 12.35 40.67
N ARG A 148 -21.01 13.58 41.04
CA ARG A 148 -22.06 13.88 42.02
C ARG A 148 -22.93 15.02 41.51
N ARG A 149 -24.25 14.82 41.54
CA ARG A 149 -25.24 15.88 41.33
C ARG A 149 -25.11 16.93 42.45
N PRO A 150 -25.68 18.14 42.29
CA PRO A 150 -25.65 19.17 43.34
C PRO A 150 -26.21 18.72 44.69
N ASP A 151 -27.09 17.72 44.71
CA ASP A 151 -27.65 17.11 45.93
C ASP A 151 -26.76 16.01 46.54
N GLY A 152 -25.58 15.74 45.95
CA GLY A 152 -24.65 14.72 46.40
C GLY A 152 -24.97 13.29 45.92
N SER A 153 -26.02 13.08 45.12
CA SER A 153 -26.36 11.76 44.57
C SER A 153 -25.49 11.40 43.35
N PRO A 154 -25.20 10.11 43.10
CA PRO A 154 -24.55 9.69 41.86
C PRO A 154 -25.48 9.90 40.65
N PRO A 155 -24.96 10.29 39.48
CA PRO A 155 -25.77 10.40 38.28
C PRO A 155 -26.11 8.99 37.75
N PHE A 156 -27.38 8.61 37.87
CA PHE A 156 -27.94 7.51 37.09
C PHE A 156 -28.41 8.05 35.74
N VAL A 157 -27.91 7.44 34.66
CA VAL A 157 -28.12 7.88 33.28
C VAL A 157 -28.68 6.71 32.49
N ASP A 158 -29.79 6.97 31.81
CA ASP A 158 -30.34 6.03 30.84
C ASP A 158 -29.52 6.11 29.55
N MET A 159 -28.98 4.97 29.14
CA MET A 159 -28.16 4.84 27.92
C MET A 159 -28.96 4.24 26.76
N VAL A 160 -30.27 4.01 26.92
CA VAL A 160 -31.15 3.80 25.77
C VAL A 160 -31.02 5.02 24.84
N ASP A 161 -30.83 4.74 23.56
CA ASP A 161 -30.53 5.75 22.54
C ASP A 161 -29.32 6.62 22.94
N ALA A 162 -28.25 5.97 23.41
CA ALA A 162 -26.95 6.60 23.69
C ALA A 162 -26.49 7.49 22.53
N TYR A 163 -26.84 7.09 21.30
CA TYR A 163 -26.72 7.87 20.08
C TYR A 163 -28.11 8.23 19.56
N ASP A 164 -28.33 9.51 19.30
CA ASP A 164 -29.63 10.09 18.96
C ASP A 164 -30.13 9.58 17.59
N PRO A 165 -31.31 8.93 17.51
CA PRO A 165 -31.80 8.33 16.28
C PRO A 165 -32.06 9.33 15.14
N GLU A 166 -32.49 10.56 15.47
CA GLU A 166 -32.75 11.59 14.46
C GLU A 166 -31.44 12.14 13.89
N LEU A 167 -30.44 12.39 14.75
CA LEU A 167 -29.11 12.79 14.28
C LEU A 167 -28.47 11.69 13.44
N ALA A 168 -28.66 10.42 13.81
CA ALA A 168 -28.17 9.28 13.05
C ALA A 168 -28.79 9.24 11.64
N GLN A 169 -30.11 9.42 11.52
CA GLN A 169 -30.80 9.50 10.22
C GLN A 169 -30.30 10.68 9.39
N LEU A 170 -30.09 11.84 10.00
CA LEU A 170 -29.54 13.01 9.32
C LEU A 170 -28.14 12.74 8.75
N ALA A 171 -27.28 12.06 9.53
CA ALA A 171 -25.94 11.68 9.13
C ALA A 171 -25.94 10.67 7.96
N ILE A 172 -26.81 9.66 8.02
CA ILE A 172 -26.98 8.67 6.94
C ILE A 172 -27.40 9.37 5.65
N ALA A 173 -28.44 10.20 5.70
CA ALA A 173 -28.91 10.93 4.52
C ALA A 173 -27.84 11.89 3.96
N ALA A 174 -26.98 12.46 4.82
CA ALA A 174 -25.86 13.29 4.39
C ALA A 174 -24.76 12.47 3.68
N ALA A 175 -24.45 11.28 4.19
CA ALA A 175 -23.49 10.37 3.59
C ALA A 175 -23.96 9.84 2.24
N GLU A 176 -25.23 9.42 2.14
CA GLU A 176 -25.86 8.96 0.90
C GLU A 176 -25.83 10.03 -0.20
N ARG A 177 -26.17 11.28 0.12
CA ARG A 177 -26.06 12.42 -0.83
C ARG A 177 -24.65 12.66 -1.34
N ARG A 178 -23.63 12.21 -0.60
CA ARG A 178 -22.21 12.33 -0.95
C ARG A 178 -21.64 11.05 -1.57
N GLY A 179 -22.45 10.01 -1.72
CA GLY A 179 -21.99 8.70 -2.20
C GLY A 179 -21.04 8.00 -1.23
N VAL A 180 -21.07 8.35 0.06
CA VAL A 180 -20.25 7.69 1.08
C VAL A 180 -20.99 6.43 1.54
N PRO A 181 -20.41 5.22 1.41
CA PRO A 181 -21.02 4.00 1.94
C PRO A 181 -21.24 4.14 3.45
N VAL A 182 -22.50 3.95 3.87
CA VAL A 182 -22.91 4.21 5.25
C VAL A 182 -23.84 3.13 5.77
N ARG A 183 -23.70 2.79 7.05
CA ARG A 183 -24.67 1.95 7.78
C ARG A 183 -24.74 2.34 9.25
N ARG A 184 -25.76 1.84 9.95
CA ARG A 184 -25.77 1.86 11.42
C ARG A 184 -24.95 0.70 11.98
N GLY A 185 -24.40 0.87 13.18
CA GLY A 185 -23.71 -0.20 13.87
C GLY A 185 -23.35 0.09 15.32
N VAL A 186 -23.00 -0.99 16.02
CA VAL A 186 -22.63 -1.00 17.43
C VAL A 186 -21.11 -0.84 17.58
N TYR A 187 -20.69 0.10 18.41
CA TYR A 187 -19.29 0.38 18.69
C TYR A 187 -18.80 -0.32 19.96
N ALA A 188 -17.77 -1.16 19.87
CA ALA A 188 -17.08 -1.70 21.04
C ALA A 188 -15.93 -0.77 21.46
N ALA A 189 -15.94 -0.35 22.73
CA ALA A 189 -14.85 0.43 23.33
C ALA A 189 -13.88 -0.48 24.07
N MET A 190 -12.64 -0.55 23.59
CA MET A 190 -11.53 -1.30 24.19
C MET A 190 -10.51 -0.37 24.85
N MET A 191 -9.71 -0.87 25.80
CA MET A 191 -8.81 -0.02 26.59
C MET A 191 -7.66 0.60 25.79
N GLY A 192 -7.09 -0.13 24.82
CA GLY A 192 -5.89 0.29 24.10
C GLY A 192 -4.61 0.29 24.97
N PRO A 193 -3.42 0.60 24.40
CA PRO A 193 -3.14 1.02 23.03
C PRO A 193 -2.72 -0.17 22.13
N MET A 194 -3.44 -1.27 22.21
CA MET A 194 -3.20 -2.47 21.38
C MET A 194 -4.39 -2.71 20.46
N TYR A 195 -4.11 -3.10 19.20
CA TYR A 195 -5.15 -3.62 18.33
C TYR A 195 -5.65 -4.97 18.83
N GLU A 196 -6.89 -5.28 18.50
CA GLU A 196 -7.55 -6.50 18.91
C GLU A 196 -6.95 -7.72 18.18
N THR A 197 -6.73 -8.79 18.92
CA THR A 197 -6.38 -10.10 18.36
C THR A 197 -7.56 -10.69 17.56
N PRO A 198 -7.31 -11.63 16.63
CA PRO A 198 -8.40 -12.31 15.92
C PRO A 198 -9.45 -12.96 16.86
N ALA A 199 -9.01 -13.47 18.01
CA ALA A 199 -9.89 -14.05 19.03
C ALA A 199 -10.80 -12.97 19.68
N GLU A 200 -10.24 -11.80 20.02
CA GLU A 200 -11.01 -10.66 20.52
C GLU A 200 -12.00 -10.15 19.47
N ILE A 201 -11.59 -10.02 18.21
CA ILE A 201 -12.51 -9.66 17.11
C ILE A 201 -13.66 -10.69 16.99
N GLY A 202 -13.36 -11.99 17.09
CA GLY A 202 -14.37 -13.05 17.10
C GLY A 202 -15.34 -12.95 18.29
N PHE A 203 -14.83 -12.66 19.48
CA PHE A 203 -15.64 -12.41 20.68
C PHE A 203 -16.54 -11.17 20.51
N LEU A 204 -15.96 -10.04 20.09
CA LEU A 204 -16.67 -8.78 19.88
C LEU A 204 -17.80 -8.94 18.85
N ARG A 205 -17.55 -9.67 17.76
CA ARG A 205 -18.58 -10.03 16.78
C ARG A 205 -19.71 -10.83 17.41
N THR A 206 -19.37 -11.80 18.26
CA THR A 206 -20.33 -12.68 18.92
C THR A 206 -21.26 -11.91 19.86
N ILE A 207 -20.75 -10.86 20.51
CA ILE A 207 -21.55 -9.99 21.40
C ILE A 207 -22.22 -8.82 20.67
N GLY A 208 -22.18 -8.81 19.33
CA GLY A 208 -22.95 -7.87 18.50
C GLY A 208 -22.24 -6.56 18.15
N ALA A 209 -20.92 -6.46 18.29
CA ALA A 209 -20.17 -5.29 17.82
C ALA A 209 -20.00 -5.29 16.29
N ASP A 210 -20.20 -4.13 15.66
CA ASP A 210 -19.91 -3.91 14.23
C ASP A 210 -18.54 -3.28 14.01
N VAL A 211 -18.10 -2.43 14.94
CA VAL A 211 -16.82 -1.72 14.88
C VAL A 211 -16.17 -1.65 16.26
N VAL A 212 -14.86 -1.50 16.33
CA VAL A 212 -14.09 -1.39 17.58
C VAL A 212 -13.16 -0.20 17.56
N GLY A 213 -12.99 0.43 18.71
CA GLY A 213 -11.99 1.47 18.91
C GLY A 213 -11.71 1.70 20.39
N MET A 214 -10.80 2.63 20.66
CA MET A 214 -10.27 2.85 22.02
C MET A 214 -10.77 4.15 22.66
N SER A 215 -11.87 4.70 22.14
CA SER A 215 -12.35 6.04 22.50
C SER A 215 -13.89 6.15 22.48
N VAL A 216 -14.44 7.35 22.35
CA VAL A 216 -15.88 7.67 22.17
C VAL A 216 -16.74 7.45 23.40
N VAL A 217 -16.69 6.26 24.03
CA VAL A 217 -17.48 5.96 25.22
C VAL A 217 -17.16 6.88 26.40
N PRO A 218 -15.89 7.25 26.67
CA PRO A 218 -15.55 8.23 27.70
C PRO A 218 -16.18 9.60 27.48
N GLU A 219 -16.61 9.93 26.26
CA GLU A 219 -17.30 11.18 25.93
C GLU A 219 -18.83 11.01 25.80
N ALA A 220 -19.29 9.91 25.19
CA ALA A 220 -20.70 9.66 24.92
C ALA A 220 -21.53 9.56 26.21
N VAL A 221 -21.02 8.81 27.20
CA VAL A 221 -21.73 8.60 28.47
C VAL A 221 -21.86 9.92 29.24
N PRO A 222 -20.79 10.73 29.44
CA PRO A 222 -20.91 12.08 29.99
C PRO A 222 -21.84 13.01 29.22
N ALA A 223 -21.82 12.98 27.89
CA ALA A 223 -22.69 13.83 27.07
C ALA A 223 -24.18 13.52 27.36
N ARG A 224 -24.54 12.23 27.43
CA ARG A 224 -25.89 11.80 27.84
C ARG A 224 -26.21 12.19 29.27
N ALA A 225 -25.26 12.04 30.19
CA ALA A 225 -25.43 12.47 31.59
C ALA A 225 -25.75 13.97 31.73
N LEU A 226 -25.24 14.77 30.80
CA LEU A 226 -25.41 16.23 30.73
C LEU A 226 -26.63 16.66 29.89
N GLY A 227 -27.41 15.71 29.39
CA GLY A 227 -28.60 15.95 28.57
C GLY A 227 -28.31 16.38 27.13
N MET A 228 -27.10 16.13 26.63
CA MET A 228 -26.75 16.40 25.24
C MET A 228 -27.32 15.32 24.31
N ARG A 229 -27.61 15.72 23.08
CA ARG A 229 -27.82 14.78 21.95
C ARG A 229 -26.45 14.32 21.45
N VAL A 230 -26.29 13.04 21.14
CA VAL A 230 -24.99 12.48 20.75
C VAL A 230 -25.09 11.83 19.37
N LEU A 231 -24.14 12.14 18.49
CA LEU A 231 -23.97 11.49 17.20
C LEU A 231 -22.59 10.83 17.16
N GLY A 232 -22.54 9.52 16.93
CA GLY A 232 -21.30 8.77 16.72
C GLY A 232 -21.03 8.58 15.23
N LEU A 233 -19.87 9.00 14.75
CA LEU A 233 -19.40 8.81 13.37
C LEU A 233 -18.10 8.02 13.39
N PHE A 234 -18.16 6.77 12.96
CA PHE A 234 -17.04 5.83 13.02
C PHE A 234 -16.56 5.50 11.60
N PHE A 235 -15.34 5.92 11.29
CA PHE A 235 -14.75 5.75 9.97
C PHE A 235 -13.91 4.47 9.98
N VAL A 236 -14.33 3.47 9.21
CA VAL A 236 -13.64 2.17 9.14
C VAL A 236 -12.30 2.35 8.43
N THR A 237 -11.23 1.86 9.05
CA THR A 237 -9.85 1.94 8.53
C THR A 237 -9.16 0.58 8.43
N THR A 238 -9.89 -0.54 8.57
CA THR A 238 -9.32 -1.89 8.42
C THR A 238 -9.15 -2.26 6.95
N LEU A 239 -7.94 -2.65 6.56
CA LEU A 239 -7.59 -2.94 5.16
C LEU A 239 -7.63 -4.43 4.80
N ALA A 240 -7.44 -5.35 5.76
CA ALA A 240 -7.31 -6.78 5.50
C ALA A 240 -8.50 -7.42 4.74
N PRO A 241 -9.78 -7.12 5.03
CA PRO A 241 -10.91 -7.67 4.26
C PRO A 241 -10.85 -7.34 2.77
N GLN A 242 -10.53 -6.10 2.44
CA GLN A 242 -10.36 -5.65 1.05
C GLN A 242 -9.18 -6.37 0.39
N GLY A 243 -8.06 -6.50 1.12
CA GLY A 243 -6.90 -7.24 0.64
C GLY A 243 -7.23 -8.69 0.31
N ARG A 244 -7.99 -9.40 1.17
CA ARG A 244 -8.41 -10.79 0.92
C ARG A 244 -9.20 -10.94 -0.37
N GLU A 245 -10.21 -10.09 -0.59
CA GLU A 245 -11.04 -10.13 -1.81
C GLU A 245 -10.19 -9.91 -3.07
N ARG A 246 -9.21 -8.98 -3.01
CA ARG A 246 -8.31 -8.72 -4.12
C ARG A 246 -7.30 -9.85 -4.36
N ILE A 247 -6.79 -10.47 -3.29
CA ILE A 247 -5.91 -11.66 -3.38
C ILE A 247 -6.67 -12.82 -4.03
N GLU A 248 -7.93 -13.05 -3.63
CA GLU A 248 -8.80 -14.08 -4.20
C GLU A 248 -9.08 -13.82 -5.69
N TRP A 249 -9.38 -12.57 -6.06
CA TRP A 249 -9.52 -12.18 -7.46
C TRP A 249 -8.27 -12.50 -8.28
N ALA A 250 -7.09 -12.08 -7.80
CA ALA A 250 -5.82 -12.37 -8.47
C ALA A 250 -5.54 -13.87 -8.57
N ALA A 251 -5.90 -14.66 -7.55
CA ALA A 251 -5.76 -16.11 -7.57
C ALA A 251 -6.52 -16.76 -8.74
N GLY A 252 -7.70 -16.23 -9.08
CA GLY A 252 -8.49 -16.68 -10.24
C GLY A 252 -7.78 -16.51 -11.59
N GLU A 253 -6.87 -15.53 -11.68
CA GLU A 253 -6.04 -15.28 -12.85
C GLU A 253 -4.64 -15.93 -12.75
N MET A 254 -4.35 -16.64 -11.65
CA MET A 254 -3.06 -17.33 -11.41
C MET A 254 -3.21 -18.86 -11.31
N PRO A 255 -3.76 -19.53 -12.35
CA PRO A 255 -4.06 -20.96 -12.29
C PRO A 255 -2.82 -21.86 -12.20
N VAL A 256 -1.66 -21.45 -12.73
CA VAL A 256 -0.43 -22.26 -12.65
C VAL A 256 0.04 -22.34 -11.21
N LEU A 257 0.13 -21.19 -10.54
CA LEU A 257 0.47 -21.14 -9.13
C LEU A 257 -0.59 -21.81 -8.25
N GLY A 258 -1.87 -21.72 -8.63
CA GLY A 258 -2.96 -22.49 -8.02
C GLY A 258 -2.72 -24.00 -8.06
N LEU A 259 -2.37 -24.55 -9.22
CA LEU A 259 -2.03 -25.97 -9.37
C LEU A 259 -0.80 -26.38 -8.55
N ILE A 260 0.22 -25.52 -8.49
CA ILE A 260 1.42 -25.74 -7.66
C ILE A 260 1.04 -25.74 -6.18
N ARG A 261 0.20 -24.80 -5.75
CA ARG A 261 -0.30 -24.71 -4.37
C ARG A 261 -1.07 -25.97 -3.96
N GLU A 262 -1.95 -26.49 -4.82
CA GLU A 262 -2.69 -27.74 -4.56
C GLU A 262 -1.75 -28.95 -4.39
N ARG A 263 -0.66 -29.00 -5.16
CA ARG A 263 0.38 -30.03 -5.00
C ARG A 263 1.15 -29.83 -3.69
N PHE A 264 1.60 -28.62 -3.44
CA PHE A 264 2.35 -28.24 -2.24
C PHE A 264 1.57 -28.52 -0.95
N GLU A 265 0.26 -28.30 -0.94
CA GLU A 265 -0.60 -28.63 0.22
C GLU A 265 -0.60 -30.14 0.54
N LYS A 266 -0.48 -31.00 -0.48
CA LYS A 266 -0.46 -32.47 -0.33
C LYS A 266 0.93 -33.00 0.00
N GLU A 267 1.95 -32.52 -0.72
CA GLU A 267 3.31 -33.06 -0.66
C GLU A 267 4.16 -32.40 0.43
N ARG A 268 3.81 -31.17 0.83
CA ARG A 268 4.53 -30.33 1.80
C ARG A 268 6.06 -30.34 1.60
N PRO A 269 6.57 -30.02 0.39
CA PRO A 269 7.99 -30.16 0.08
C PRO A 269 8.90 -29.15 0.80
N LEU A 270 8.32 -28.13 1.43
CA LEU A 270 9.03 -27.04 2.11
C LEU A 270 8.87 -27.10 3.64
N GLU A 271 8.47 -28.26 4.19
CA GLU A 271 8.27 -28.44 5.63
C GLU A 271 9.50 -27.99 6.43
N GLY A 272 9.30 -27.03 7.35
CA GLY A 272 10.35 -26.55 8.25
C GLY A 272 11.39 -25.64 7.60
N VAL A 273 11.19 -25.25 6.33
CA VAL A 273 12.06 -24.29 5.63
C VAL A 273 11.61 -22.87 5.95
N ARG A 274 12.54 -22.02 6.41
CA ARG A 274 12.30 -20.58 6.59
C ARG A 274 12.69 -19.79 5.34
N ILE A 275 11.77 -19.01 4.81
CA ILE A 275 11.94 -18.19 3.61
C ILE A 275 11.81 -16.72 3.97
N GLY A 276 12.85 -15.94 3.66
CA GLY A 276 12.81 -14.49 3.71
C GLY A 276 12.64 -13.95 2.30
N ALA A 277 11.60 -13.14 2.08
CA ALA A 277 11.28 -12.55 0.78
C ALA A 277 11.38 -11.02 0.83
N CYS A 278 12.04 -10.44 -0.18
CA CYS A 278 12.07 -9.01 -0.45
C CYS A 278 11.54 -8.81 -1.87
N LEU A 279 10.24 -8.53 -1.99
CA LEU A 279 9.50 -8.45 -3.26
C LEU A 279 8.49 -7.29 -3.21
N HIS A 280 7.93 -6.89 -4.35
CA HIS A 280 6.79 -5.98 -4.35
C HIS A 280 5.61 -6.62 -3.59
N VAL A 281 5.03 -5.92 -2.60
CA VAL A 281 3.91 -6.47 -1.81
C VAL A 281 2.58 -6.19 -2.52
N THR A 282 2.20 -7.10 -3.41
CA THR A 282 0.99 -7.04 -4.25
C THR A 282 0.16 -8.32 -4.13
N THR A 283 -1.04 -8.30 -4.71
CA THR A 283 -1.98 -9.44 -4.74
C THR A 283 -1.37 -10.72 -5.30
N GLU A 284 -0.49 -10.59 -6.28
CA GLU A 284 0.21 -11.69 -6.92
C GLU A 284 1.25 -12.28 -5.96
N THR A 285 2.04 -11.43 -5.31
CA THR A 285 3.05 -11.85 -4.33
C THR A 285 2.38 -12.54 -3.15
N ALA A 286 1.22 -12.06 -2.72
CA ALA A 286 0.46 -12.71 -1.67
C ALA A 286 0.08 -14.15 -2.05
N ASN A 287 -0.31 -14.40 -3.30
CA ASN A 287 -0.58 -15.76 -3.77
C ASN A 287 0.68 -16.64 -3.78
N LEU A 288 1.86 -16.08 -4.08
CA LEU A 288 3.14 -16.78 -3.94
C LEU A 288 3.43 -17.15 -2.48
N MET A 289 3.29 -16.20 -1.55
CA MET A 289 3.51 -16.46 -0.11
C MET A 289 2.57 -17.56 0.40
N LEU A 290 1.30 -17.53 -0.01
CA LEU A 290 0.31 -18.54 0.34
C LEU A 290 0.63 -19.92 -0.26
N ALA A 291 1.16 -19.97 -1.48
CA ALA A 291 1.61 -21.22 -2.11
C ALA A 291 2.81 -21.83 -1.36
N LEU A 292 3.84 -21.02 -1.06
CA LEU A 292 5.02 -21.46 -0.30
C LEU A 292 4.63 -21.99 1.08
N ARG A 293 3.73 -21.28 1.78
CA ARG A 293 3.21 -21.70 3.08
C ARG A 293 2.39 -22.98 3.01
N ALA A 294 1.60 -23.17 1.95
CA ALA A 294 0.89 -24.44 1.72
C ALA A 294 1.89 -25.60 1.57
N GLY A 295 3.08 -25.34 1.03
CA GLY A 295 4.20 -26.28 0.99
C GLY A 295 4.86 -26.59 2.33
N GLY A 296 4.45 -25.96 3.44
CA GLY A 296 5.00 -26.16 4.78
C GLY A 296 6.08 -25.15 5.19
N ALA A 297 6.37 -24.14 4.37
CA ALA A 297 7.37 -23.12 4.68
C ALA A 297 6.87 -22.11 5.74
N GLU A 298 7.80 -21.61 6.54
CA GLU A 298 7.63 -20.39 7.33
C GLU A 298 8.12 -19.20 6.48
N VAL A 299 7.26 -18.22 6.23
CA VAL A 299 7.54 -17.16 5.26
C VAL A 299 7.46 -15.79 5.92
N ALA A 300 8.47 -14.95 5.72
CA ALA A 300 8.47 -13.54 6.10
C ALA A 300 8.73 -12.66 4.88
N LEU A 301 8.00 -11.56 4.75
CA LEU A 301 7.99 -10.69 3.56
C LEU A 301 8.31 -9.24 3.93
N CYS A 302 9.08 -8.56 3.09
CA CYS A 302 9.23 -7.10 3.08
C CYS A 302 9.15 -6.57 1.64
N ALA A 303 8.94 -5.27 1.49
CA ALA A 303 8.91 -4.63 0.18
C ALA A 303 10.30 -4.52 -0.45
N SER A 304 10.39 -4.67 -1.78
CA SER A 304 11.58 -4.34 -2.59
C SER A 304 11.55 -2.93 -3.18
N ASN A 305 10.45 -2.20 -2.99
CA ASN A 305 10.35 -0.81 -3.44
C ASN A 305 9.35 -0.01 -2.58
N PRO A 306 9.75 1.19 -2.10
CA PRO A 306 8.91 1.99 -1.19
C PRO A 306 7.52 2.35 -1.70
N LEU A 307 7.31 2.46 -3.01
CA LEU A 307 6.00 2.87 -3.58
C LEU A 307 5.15 1.69 -4.06
N SER A 308 5.68 0.46 -4.02
CA SER A 308 5.04 -0.70 -4.64
C SER A 308 4.02 -1.41 -3.76
N THR A 309 4.11 -1.24 -2.44
CA THR A 309 3.22 -1.89 -1.47
C THR A 309 1.76 -1.54 -1.70
N GLN A 310 0.91 -2.55 -1.66
CA GLN A 310 -0.54 -2.42 -1.54
C GLN A 310 -0.91 -2.71 -0.08
N ASP A 311 -1.17 -1.66 0.71
CA ASP A 311 -1.29 -1.76 2.17
C ASP A 311 -2.42 -2.72 2.62
N ASP A 312 -3.46 -2.85 1.82
CA ASP A 312 -4.54 -3.80 2.05
C ASP A 312 -4.12 -5.25 1.86
N VAL A 313 -3.27 -5.51 0.87
CA VAL A 313 -2.66 -6.82 0.68
C VAL A 313 -1.69 -7.15 1.82
N ALA A 314 -0.85 -6.19 2.23
CA ALA A 314 0.04 -6.37 3.37
C ALA A 314 -0.74 -6.72 4.64
N ALA A 315 -1.84 -6.00 4.91
CA ALA A 315 -2.72 -6.28 6.04
C ALA A 315 -3.38 -7.67 5.95
N ALA A 316 -3.81 -8.09 4.76
CA ALA A 316 -4.39 -9.42 4.54
C ALA A 316 -3.38 -10.55 4.74
N LEU A 317 -2.11 -10.36 4.34
CA LEU A 317 -1.04 -11.33 4.58
C LEU A 317 -0.72 -11.49 6.06
N VAL A 318 -0.65 -10.38 6.81
CA VAL A 318 -0.46 -10.41 8.27
C VAL A 318 -1.60 -11.19 8.94
N GLU A 319 -2.85 -10.91 8.55
CA GLU A 319 -4.01 -11.65 9.07
C GLU A 319 -3.97 -13.14 8.70
N ALA A 320 -3.49 -13.47 7.49
CA ALA A 320 -3.26 -14.84 7.07
C ALA A 320 -2.11 -15.53 7.83
N GLY A 321 -1.35 -14.82 8.66
CA GLY A 321 -0.23 -15.37 9.44
C GLY A 321 1.10 -15.38 8.70
N VAL A 322 1.28 -14.50 7.70
CA VAL A 322 2.56 -14.24 7.03
C VAL A 322 3.11 -12.90 7.55
N PRO A 323 4.15 -12.90 8.41
CA PRO A 323 4.81 -11.67 8.85
C PRO A 323 5.22 -10.80 7.64
N THR A 324 4.61 -9.63 7.50
CA THR A 324 4.81 -8.73 6.36
C THR A 324 5.20 -7.34 6.87
N GLN A 325 6.42 -6.92 6.55
CA GLN A 325 7.03 -5.64 6.94
C GLN A 325 7.07 -4.73 5.72
N ALA A 326 5.96 -4.04 5.45
CA ALA A 326 5.83 -3.17 4.29
C ALA A 326 4.71 -2.16 4.47
N ILE A 327 4.95 -0.92 4.08
CA ILE A 327 3.93 0.13 3.95
C ILE A 327 4.22 0.96 2.70
N LYS A 328 3.18 1.44 2.02
CA LYS A 328 3.33 2.28 0.84
C LYS A 328 3.85 3.67 1.23
N GLY A 329 4.89 4.12 0.54
CA GLY A 329 5.52 5.42 0.78
C GLY A 329 6.49 5.43 1.95
N GLU A 330 7.09 4.29 2.30
CA GLU A 330 8.12 4.23 3.35
C GLU A 330 9.36 5.07 3.01
N ASP A 331 10.00 5.61 4.05
CA ASP A 331 11.30 6.27 3.89
C ASP A 331 12.45 5.25 3.84
N HIS A 332 13.63 5.73 3.47
CA HIS A 332 14.84 4.91 3.32
C HIS A 332 15.18 4.11 4.60
N ASP A 333 15.08 4.74 5.77
CA ASP A 333 15.44 4.10 7.03
C ASP A 333 14.43 3.01 7.41
N THR A 334 13.15 3.25 7.12
CA THR A 334 12.07 2.27 7.31
C THR A 334 12.21 1.09 6.36
N TYR A 335 12.51 1.34 5.08
CA TYR A 335 12.76 0.30 4.07
C TYR A 335 13.84 -0.68 4.53
N PHE A 336 15.02 -0.19 4.91
CA PHE A 336 16.09 -1.06 5.37
C PHE A 336 15.81 -1.73 6.71
N ARG A 337 15.08 -1.08 7.61
CA ARG A 337 14.61 -1.70 8.86
C ARG A 337 13.66 -2.87 8.60
N HIS A 338 12.80 -2.79 7.58
CA HIS A 338 11.92 -3.90 7.19
C HIS A 338 12.70 -5.09 6.65
N ILE A 339 13.72 -4.86 5.81
CA ILE A 339 14.63 -5.92 5.35
C ILE A 339 15.33 -6.59 6.54
N GLN A 340 15.84 -5.80 7.49
CA GLN A 340 16.48 -6.32 8.71
C GLN A 340 15.50 -7.18 9.54
N ALA A 341 14.24 -6.75 9.68
CA ALA A 341 13.22 -7.51 10.41
C ALA A 341 12.88 -8.85 9.74
N VAL A 342 12.94 -8.94 8.41
CA VAL A 342 12.83 -10.22 7.70
C VAL A 342 14.07 -11.08 7.96
N LEU A 343 15.27 -10.53 7.93
CA LEU A 343 16.50 -11.26 8.24
C LEU A 343 16.57 -11.74 9.70
N ASP A 344 15.91 -11.06 10.64
CA ASP A 344 15.77 -11.52 12.04
C ASP A 344 14.99 -12.84 12.19
N THR A 345 14.30 -13.29 11.14
CA THR A 345 13.66 -14.62 11.10
C THR A 345 14.63 -15.75 10.77
N HIS A 346 15.92 -15.46 10.56
CA HIS A 346 16.95 -16.43 10.20
C HIS A 346 16.56 -17.28 8.97
N PRO A 347 16.28 -16.65 7.80
CA PRO A 347 15.85 -17.37 6.62
C PRO A 347 16.92 -18.34 6.12
N GLN A 348 16.50 -19.52 5.68
CA GLN A 348 17.33 -20.53 5.02
C GLN A 348 17.28 -20.39 3.50
N ILE A 349 16.23 -19.77 2.96
CA ILE A 349 16.13 -19.40 1.54
C ILE A 349 15.85 -17.90 1.46
N THR A 350 16.63 -17.20 0.63
CA THR A 350 16.37 -15.79 0.29
C THR A 350 15.66 -15.68 -1.05
N MET A 351 14.57 -14.93 -1.13
CA MET A 351 13.86 -14.62 -2.37
C MET A 351 13.88 -13.11 -2.61
N ASP A 352 14.53 -12.65 -3.67
CA ASP A 352 14.87 -11.23 -3.85
C ASP A 352 14.40 -10.70 -5.22
N ASP A 353 14.09 -9.41 -5.23
CA ASP A 353 13.79 -8.59 -6.41
C ASP A 353 14.65 -7.33 -6.29
N GLY A 354 15.78 -7.32 -6.99
CA GLY A 354 16.73 -6.19 -7.00
C GLY A 354 18.01 -6.39 -6.17
N CYS A 355 18.15 -7.54 -5.51
CA CYS A 355 19.32 -7.97 -4.73
C CYS A 355 19.58 -7.16 -3.43
N ASP A 356 18.60 -6.41 -2.92
CA ASP A 356 18.82 -5.55 -1.75
C ASP A 356 18.94 -6.37 -0.45
N MET A 357 18.12 -7.41 -0.27
CA MET A 357 18.20 -8.28 0.91
C MET A 357 19.47 -9.13 0.90
N VAL A 358 19.81 -9.73 -0.24
CA VAL A 358 21.06 -10.51 -0.37
C VAL A 358 22.29 -9.64 -0.15
N SER A 359 22.31 -8.42 -0.70
CA SER A 359 23.41 -7.46 -0.50
C SER A 359 23.55 -7.06 0.96
N LEU A 360 22.44 -6.74 1.63
CA LEU A 360 22.46 -6.37 3.04
C LEU A 360 22.93 -7.52 3.93
N LEU A 361 22.44 -8.74 3.68
CA LEU A 361 22.86 -9.94 4.40
C LEU A 361 24.37 -10.16 4.32
N HIS A 362 24.96 -10.07 3.12
CA HIS A 362 26.41 -10.25 2.92
C HIS A 362 27.24 -9.12 3.55
N ARG A 363 26.74 -7.88 3.52
CA ARG A 363 27.48 -6.70 4.01
C ARG A 363 27.41 -6.55 5.53
N GLU A 364 26.23 -6.71 6.10
CA GLU A 364 25.94 -6.33 7.50
C GLU A 364 25.76 -7.52 8.42
N ARG A 365 25.43 -8.70 7.88
CA ARG A 365 25.20 -9.93 8.66
C ARG A 365 26.01 -11.13 8.15
N PRO A 366 27.33 -11.00 7.92
CA PRO A 366 28.13 -12.09 7.35
C PRO A 366 28.15 -13.36 8.21
N GLY A 367 27.90 -13.24 9.53
CA GLY A 367 27.79 -14.40 10.43
C GLY A 367 26.54 -15.25 10.23
N GLN A 368 25.49 -14.69 9.63
CA GLN A 368 24.23 -15.37 9.34
C GLN A 368 24.24 -16.06 7.97
N VAL A 369 25.09 -15.61 7.04
CA VAL A 369 25.21 -16.15 5.68
C VAL A 369 25.34 -17.68 5.62
N PRO A 370 26.10 -18.37 6.51
CA PRO A 370 26.20 -19.83 6.50
C PRO A 370 24.90 -20.58 6.82
N GLU A 371 23.87 -19.90 7.33
CA GLU A 371 22.56 -20.47 7.60
C GLU A 371 21.70 -20.59 6.33
N VAL A 372 22.07 -19.88 5.27
CA VAL A 372 21.33 -19.82 4.00
C VAL A 372 21.76 -20.96 3.08
N LEU A 373 20.79 -21.76 2.66
CA LEU A 373 20.95 -22.89 1.74
C LEU A 373 21.05 -22.43 0.29
N GLY A 374 20.34 -21.37 -0.07
CA GLY A 374 20.31 -20.81 -1.42
C GLY A 374 19.33 -19.65 -1.54
N GLY A 375 19.19 -19.10 -2.74
CA GLY A 375 18.20 -18.07 -2.99
C GLY A 375 17.74 -17.96 -4.44
N THR A 376 16.74 -17.12 -4.66
CA THR A 376 16.20 -16.82 -5.98
C THR A 376 16.22 -15.33 -6.24
N GLU A 377 16.41 -14.93 -7.50
CA GLU A 377 16.37 -13.52 -7.92
C GLU A 377 15.58 -13.37 -9.24
N GLU A 378 14.62 -12.45 -9.25
CA GLU A 378 13.66 -12.29 -10.36
C GLU A 378 14.04 -11.21 -11.38
N THR A 379 14.91 -10.28 -11.02
CA THR A 379 15.17 -9.10 -11.85
C THR A 379 16.48 -9.16 -12.59
N THR A 380 16.51 -8.52 -13.75
CA THR A 380 17.74 -8.39 -14.55
C THR A 380 18.83 -7.67 -13.76
N THR A 381 18.47 -6.60 -13.04
CA THR A 381 19.41 -5.81 -12.25
C THR A 381 19.98 -6.59 -11.08
N GLY A 382 19.14 -7.28 -10.31
CA GLY A 382 19.60 -8.13 -9.22
C GLY A 382 20.52 -9.25 -9.71
N VAL A 383 20.20 -9.88 -10.84
CA VAL A 383 21.05 -10.92 -11.45
C VAL A 383 22.41 -10.38 -11.87
N ILE A 384 22.48 -9.18 -12.46
CA ILE A 384 23.75 -8.53 -12.81
C ILE A 384 24.60 -8.32 -11.56
N ARG A 385 24.01 -7.81 -10.47
CA ARG A 385 24.70 -7.60 -9.19
C ARG A 385 25.20 -8.92 -8.60
N LEU A 386 24.38 -9.96 -8.61
CA LEU A 386 24.73 -11.29 -8.07
C LEU A 386 25.81 -11.98 -8.90
N ARG A 387 25.80 -11.84 -10.23
CA ARG A 387 26.87 -12.34 -11.10
C ARG A 387 28.19 -11.60 -10.86
N ALA A 388 28.15 -10.28 -10.61
CA ALA A 388 29.33 -9.51 -10.22
C ALA A 388 29.86 -9.98 -8.85
N MET A 389 28.99 -10.15 -7.85
CA MET A 389 29.36 -10.71 -6.55
C MET A 389 29.99 -12.12 -6.65
N ALA A 390 29.49 -12.96 -7.55
CA ALA A 390 30.05 -14.28 -7.82
C ALA A 390 31.44 -14.19 -8.48
N ALA A 391 31.61 -13.32 -9.47
CA ALA A 391 32.89 -13.08 -10.13
C ALA A 391 33.96 -12.56 -9.15
N ASP A 392 33.57 -11.77 -8.17
CA ASP A 392 34.43 -11.26 -7.10
C ASP A 392 34.70 -12.29 -5.98
N GLY A 393 34.10 -13.47 -6.04
CA GLY A 393 34.17 -14.49 -4.99
C GLY A 393 33.52 -14.07 -3.66
N ALA A 394 32.67 -13.05 -3.70
CA ALA A 394 31.95 -12.50 -2.55
C ALA A 394 30.65 -13.25 -2.26
N LEU A 395 29.98 -13.80 -3.29
CA LEU A 395 28.78 -14.61 -3.13
C LEU A 395 29.10 -15.91 -2.37
N ARG A 396 28.28 -16.24 -1.36
CA ARG A 396 28.57 -17.36 -0.43
C ARG A 396 27.60 -18.54 -0.49
N TYR A 397 26.48 -18.41 -1.21
CA TYR A 397 25.49 -19.47 -1.41
C TYR A 397 24.92 -19.42 -2.83
N PRO A 398 24.37 -20.53 -3.36
CA PRO A 398 23.86 -20.59 -4.72
C PRO A 398 22.61 -19.72 -4.91
N ILE A 399 22.50 -19.09 -6.08
CA ILE A 399 21.31 -18.33 -6.50
C ILE A 399 20.72 -18.94 -7.78
N VAL A 400 19.40 -19.11 -7.83
CA VAL A 400 18.67 -19.38 -9.08
C VAL A 400 18.13 -18.06 -9.65
N SER A 401 18.54 -17.72 -10.86
CA SER A 401 18.03 -16.59 -11.61
C SER A 401 16.69 -16.96 -12.26
N VAL A 402 15.59 -16.57 -11.61
CA VAL A 402 14.25 -16.68 -12.19
C VAL A 402 14.09 -15.74 -13.38
N ASN A 403 14.81 -14.62 -13.38
CA ASN A 403 14.83 -13.70 -14.53
C ASN A 403 15.24 -14.38 -15.85
N ASP A 404 16.15 -15.36 -15.79
CA ASP A 404 16.69 -16.04 -16.97
C ASP A 404 15.72 -17.10 -17.55
N ALA A 405 14.64 -17.46 -16.84
CA ALA A 405 13.65 -18.41 -17.35
C ALA A 405 12.95 -17.85 -18.60
N ASN A 406 12.71 -18.69 -19.61
CA ASN A 406 12.04 -18.24 -20.83
C ASN A 406 10.58 -17.85 -20.53
N THR A 407 9.90 -18.61 -19.66
CA THR A 407 8.53 -18.28 -19.23
C THR A 407 8.44 -16.98 -18.44
N LYS A 408 9.56 -16.45 -17.93
CA LYS A 408 9.68 -15.11 -17.36
C LYS A 408 10.07 -14.09 -18.42
N HIS A 409 11.27 -14.23 -19.00
CA HIS A 409 11.85 -13.24 -19.90
C HIS A 409 11.01 -12.99 -21.16
N LEU A 410 10.42 -14.04 -21.74
CA LEU A 410 9.61 -13.92 -22.96
C LEU A 410 8.20 -13.38 -22.70
N PHE A 411 7.69 -13.51 -21.47
CA PHE A 411 6.30 -13.21 -21.13
C PHE A 411 6.15 -12.00 -20.22
N ASP A 412 6.74 -12.03 -19.03
CA ASP A 412 6.72 -10.92 -18.08
C ASP A 412 7.33 -9.66 -18.70
N ASN A 413 8.61 -9.72 -19.07
CA ASN A 413 9.31 -8.54 -19.56
C ASN A 413 8.64 -7.99 -20.82
N ARG A 414 8.04 -8.82 -21.69
CA ARG A 414 7.41 -8.35 -22.93
C ARG A 414 5.93 -8.00 -22.78
N PHE A 415 5.11 -8.94 -22.35
CA PHE A 415 3.65 -8.78 -22.30
C PHE A 415 3.23 -8.04 -21.04
N GLY A 416 3.78 -8.43 -19.88
CA GLY A 416 3.51 -7.79 -18.60
C GLY A 416 3.89 -6.30 -18.63
N THR A 417 5.18 -6.02 -18.81
CA THR A 417 5.70 -4.63 -18.80
C THR A 417 5.07 -3.77 -19.89
N GLY A 418 4.89 -4.34 -21.09
CA GLY A 418 4.28 -3.62 -22.20
C GLY A 418 2.84 -3.17 -21.91
N GLN A 419 2.01 -4.05 -21.33
CA GLN A 419 0.62 -3.72 -21.00
C GLN A 419 0.53 -2.76 -19.81
N SER A 420 1.23 -3.06 -18.72
CA SER A 420 1.13 -2.29 -17.47
C SER A 420 1.69 -0.87 -17.58
N THR A 421 2.74 -0.68 -18.41
CA THR A 421 3.29 0.65 -18.69
C THR A 421 2.27 1.54 -19.41
N ILE A 422 1.58 0.98 -20.40
CA ILE A 422 0.54 1.70 -21.14
C ILE A 422 -0.67 2.01 -20.23
N ASP A 423 -1.10 1.03 -19.41
CA ASP A 423 -2.16 1.25 -18.41
C ASP A 423 -1.79 2.40 -17.45
N ALA A 424 -0.58 2.40 -16.90
CA ALA A 424 -0.11 3.45 -15.99
C ALA A 424 -0.08 4.83 -16.62
N ILE A 425 0.41 4.95 -17.87
CA ILE A 425 0.38 6.23 -18.59
C ILE A 425 -1.07 6.69 -18.77
N MET A 426 -1.99 5.79 -19.11
CA MET A 426 -3.41 6.13 -19.28
C MET A 426 -4.08 6.55 -17.96
N ARG A 427 -3.90 5.79 -16.87
CA ARG A 427 -4.45 6.13 -15.54
C ARG A 427 -3.89 7.44 -15.01
N ALA A 428 -2.58 7.64 -15.12
CA ALA A 428 -1.92 8.84 -14.62
C ALA A 428 -2.34 10.09 -15.39
N THR A 429 -2.45 10.01 -16.71
CA THR A 429 -2.55 11.20 -17.57
C THR A 429 -3.92 11.42 -18.20
N ASN A 430 -4.72 10.36 -18.40
CA ASN A 430 -5.93 10.35 -19.21
C ASN A 430 -5.71 10.91 -20.64
N LEU A 431 -4.52 10.70 -21.22
CA LEU A 431 -4.19 11.14 -22.57
C LEU A 431 -4.62 10.10 -23.61
N LEU A 432 -5.15 10.58 -24.74
CA LEU A 432 -5.32 9.76 -25.94
C LEU A 432 -3.95 9.44 -26.55
N LEU A 433 -3.64 8.16 -26.75
CA LEU A 433 -2.39 7.70 -27.39
C LEU A 433 -2.46 7.74 -28.92
N ALA A 434 -3.64 7.53 -29.50
CA ALA A 434 -3.83 7.53 -30.94
C ALA A 434 -3.34 8.84 -31.58
N GLY A 435 -2.47 8.72 -32.59
CA GLY A 435 -1.87 9.86 -33.29
C GLY A 435 -0.71 10.56 -32.55
N ARG A 436 -0.39 10.18 -31.31
CA ARG A 436 0.77 10.70 -30.57
C ARG A 436 2.05 9.99 -30.94
N THR A 437 3.16 10.68 -30.77
CA THR A 437 4.49 10.08 -30.89
C THR A 437 4.96 9.55 -29.54
N VAL A 438 5.08 8.22 -29.43
CA VAL A 438 5.63 7.54 -28.25
C VAL A 438 7.07 7.13 -28.55
N VAL A 439 8.02 7.64 -27.78
CA VAL A 439 9.44 7.33 -27.88
C VAL A 439 9.79 6.28 -26.83
N VAL A 440 10.25 5.12 -27.27
CA VAL A 440 10.68 4.01 -26.41
C VAL A 440 12.21 3.97 -26.43
N CYS A 441 12.82 4.12 -25.26
CA CYS A 441 14.28 4.09 -25.10
C CYS A 441 14.70 2.70 -24.61
N GLY A 442 15.38 1.97 -25.49
CA GLY A 442 15.69 0.54 -25.33
C GLY A 442 14.71 -0.36 -26.09
N TYR A 443 15.23 -1.37 -26.78
CA TYR A 443 14.46 -2.35 -27.55
C TYR A 443 14.75 -3.80 -27.13
N GLY A 444 15.08 -4.00 -25.84
CA GLY A 444 15.00 -5.29 -25.17
C GLY A 444 13.55 -5.81 -25.07
N MET A 445 13.31 -6.88 -24.31
CA MET A 445 11.98 -7.48 -24.20
C MET A 445 10.91 -6.50 -23.70
N CYS A 446 11.25 -5.66 -22.71
CA CYS A 446 10.41 -4.55 -22.24
C CYS A 446 10.09 -3.55 -23.35
N GLY A 447 11.11 -3.12 -24.10
CA GLY A 447 10.95 -2.22 -25.25
C GLY A 447 10.03 -2.78 -26.33
N ARG A 448 10.22 -4.04 -26.74
CA ARG A 448 9.33 -4.76 -27.68
C ARG A 448 7.88 -4.80 -27.18
N GLY A 449 7.72 -4.97 -25.86
CA GLY A 449 6.43 -4.93 -25.17
C GLY A 449 5.74 -3.58 -25.31
N VAL A 450 6.39 -2.53 -24.83
CA VAL A 450 5.87 -1.16 -24.82
C VAL A 450 5.59 -0.67 -26.24
N ALA A 451 6.53 -0.86 -27.16
CA ALA A 451 6.41 -0.43 -28.55
C ALA A 451 5.21 -1.09 -29.25
N SER A 452 5.02 -2.40 -29.08
CA SER A 452 3.91 -3.11 -29.72
C SER A 452 2.54 -2.68 -29.17
N ARG A 453 2.41 -2.43 -27.85
CA ARG A 453 1.14 -1.95 -27.25
C ARG A 453 0.84 -0.50 -27.60
N ALA A 454 1.85 0.37 -27.58
CA ALA A 454 1.69 1.76 -28.02
C ALA A 454 1.20 1.81 -29.47
N ARG A 455 1.81 1.02 -30.38
CA ARG A 455 1.35 0.90 -31.77
C ARG A 455 -0.07 0.35 -31.87
N GLY A 456 -0.41 -0.67 -31.08
CA GLY A 456 -1.76 -1.24 -31.01
C GLY A 456 -2.82 -0.22 -30.59
N MET A 457 -2.45 0.79 -29.79
CA MET A 457 -3.31 1.92 -29.40
C MET A 457 -3.30 3.09 -30.40
N GLY A 458 -2.71 2.90 -31.59
CA GLY A 458 -2.67 3.90 -32.66
C GLY A 458 -1.58 4.97 -32.51
N ALA A 459 -0.60 4.79 -31.61
CA ALA A 459 0.52 5.70 -31.48
C ALA A 459 1.55 5.51 -32.61
N GLN A 460 2.24 6.60 -32.96
CA GLN A 460 3.44 6.57 -33.80
C GLN A 460 4.65 6.28 -32.93
N VAL A 461 5.21 5.09 -33.04
CA VAL A 461 6.32 4.67 -32.17
C VAL A 461 7.67 5.00 -32.80
N ILE A 462 8.55 5.59 -32.00
CA ILE A 462 9.98 5.78 -32.28
C ILE A 462 10.76 4.96 -31.26
N VAL A 463 11.76 4.22 -31.72
CA VAL A 463 12.67 3.45 -30.88
C VAL A 463 14.04 4.15 -30.87
N THR A 464 14.68 4.18 -29.71
CA THR A 464 16.09 4.56 -29.57
C THR A 464 16.85 3.38 -29.01
N GLU A 465 17.99 3.04 -29.61
CA GLU A 465 18.81 1.88 -29.25
C GLU A 465 20.29 2.16 -29.47
N VAL A 466 21.13 1.55 -28.64
CA VAL A 466 22.58 1.56 -28.74
C VAL A 466 23.10 0.28 -29.41
N GLU A 467 22.37 -0.84 -29.25
CA GLU A 467 22.77 -2.12 -29.82
C GLU A 467 22.26 -2.30 -31.27
N PRO A 468 23.13 -2.65 -32.24
CA PRO A 468 22.74 -2.75 -33.64
C PRO A 468 21.66 -3.80 -33.93
N LEU A 469 21.67 -4.93 -33.23
CA LEU A 469 20.74 -6.03 -33.50
C LEU A 469 19.29 -5.71 -33.06
N PRO A 470 19.02 -5.27 -31.81
CA PRO A 470 17.69 -4.78 -31.43
C PRO A 470 17.23 -3.59 -32.28
N ALA A 471 18.14 -2.67 -32.65
CA ALA A 471 17.81 -1.57 -33.56
C ALA A 471 17.36 -2.05 -34.94
N LEU A 472 18.08 -3.03 -35.53
CA LEU A 472 17.72 -3.64 -36.80
C LEU A 472 16.35 -4.33 -36.71
N GLU A 473 16.10 -5.07 -35.64
CA GLU A 473 14.81 -5.73 -35.41
C GLU A 473 13.66 -4.70 -35.32
N ALA A 474 13.83 -3.64 -34.53
CA ALA A 474 12.83 -2.56 -34.44
C ALA A 474 12.51 -1.97 -35.81
N ALA A 475 13.53 -1.72 -36.64
CA ALA A 475 13.35 -1.23 -37.99
C ALA A 475 12.61 -2.23 -38.90
N MET A 476 12.94 -3.52 -38.81
CA MET A 476 12.27 -4.60 -39.57
C MET A 476 10.83 -4.83 -39.12
N GLU A 477 10.50 -4.57 -37.86
CA GLU A 477 9.12 -4.57 -37.35
C GLU A 477 8.32 -3.31 -37.75
N GLY A 478 8.95 -2.35 -38.45
CA GLY A 478 8.31 -1.15 -39.00
C GLY A 478 8.33 0.06 -38.07
N PHE A 479 9.13 0.06 -37.00
CA PHE A 479 9.33 1.22 -36.15
C PHE A 479 10.38 2.18 -36.72
N ARG A 480 10.21 3.48 -36.48
CA ARG A 480 11.27 4.45 -36.76
C ARG A 480 12.35 4.32 -35.70
N VAL A 481 13.59 4.16 -36.11
CA VAL A 481 14.75 4.10 -35.21
C VAL A 481 15.61 5.34 -35.44
N MET A 482 15.87 6.12 -34.39
CA MET A 482 16.69 7.34 -34.49
C MET A 482 17.35 7.69 -33.15
N PRO A 483 18.39 8.54 -33.13
CA PRO A 483 18.99 9.02 -31.90
C PRO A 483 17.99 9.77 -31.01
N LEU A 484 18.10 9.62 -29.69
CA LEU A 484 17.18 10.25 -28.73
C LEU A 484 17.14 11.79 -28.85
N ARG A 485 18.26 12.44 -29.18
CA ARG A 485 18.32 13.88 -29.45
C ARG A 485 17.39 14.33 -30.59
N GLU A 486 17.17 13.47 -31.59
CA GLU A 486 16.24 13.75 -32.68
C GLU A 486 14.80 13.42 -32.27
N ALA A 487 14.61 12.28 -31.62
CA ALA A 487 13.31 11.87 -31.10
C ALA A 487 12.73 12.88 -30.09
N ALA A 488 13.58 13.51 -29.26
CA ALA A 488 13.20 14.53 -28.27
C ALA A 488 12.41 15.70 -28.88
N ARG A 489 12.72 16.09 -30.12
CA ARG A 489 12.04 17.21 -30.80
C ARG A 489 10.63 16.88 -31.24
N VAL A 490 10.32 15.59 -31.44
CA VAL A 490 9.07 15.12 -32.05
C VAL A 490 8.23 14.24 -31.14
N GLY A 491 8.79 13.71 -30.05
CA GLY A 491 8.10 12.89 -29.08
C GLY A 491 7.09 13.67 -28.24
N ASP A 492 5.98 13.01 -27.91
CA ASP A 492 4.96 13.52 -26.98
C ASP A 492 5.03 12.78 -25.64
N ILE A 493 5.37 11.48 -25.67
CA ILE A 493 5.52 10.60 -24.51
C ILE A 493 6.84 9.86 -24.66
N PHE A 494 7.65 9.82 -23.60
CA PHE A 494 8.94 9.13 -23.55
C PHE A 494 8.89 8.06 -22.47
N VAL A 495 9.27 6.84 -22.84
CA VAL A 495 9.32 5.69 -21.94
C VAL A 495 10.73 5.12 -21.96
N THR A 496 11.41 5.12 -20.81
CA THR A 496 12.72 4.48 -20.63
C THR A 496 12.56 3.04 -20.12
N VAL A 497 13.23 2.09 -20.76
CA VAL A 497 13.20 0.65 -20.46
C VAL A 497 14.56 0.01 -20.74
N THR A 498 15.64 0.69 -20.35
CA THR A 498 17.02 0.30 -20.71
C THR A 498 17.72 -0.49 -19.61
N GLY A 499 17.38 -0.25 -18.34
CA GLY A 499 18.16 -0.71 -17.19
C GLY A 499 19.45 0.08 -16.94
N ASP A 500 19.66 1.22 -17.62
CA ASP A 500 20.88 2.04 -17.54
C ASP A 500 20.61 3.43 -16.92
N THR A 501 21.66 4.17 -16.59
CA THR A 501 21.57 5.48 -15.93
C THR A 501 21.61 6.63 -16.94
N HIS A 502 20.90 7.72 -16.64
CA HIS A 502 20.93 8.98 -17.40
C HIS A 502 20.67 8.80 -18.91
N VAL A 503 19.65 8.01 -19.26
CA VAL A 503 19.17 7.85 -20.64
C VAL A 503 18.56 9.16 -21.14
N ILE A 504 17.64 9.73 -20.37
CA ILE A 504 17.08 11.06 -20.64
C ILE A 504 17.83 12.07 -19.77
N ARG A 505 18.60 12.95 -20.42
CA ARG A 505 19.47 13.95 -19.80
C ARG A 505 18.99 15.37 -20.09
N ARG A 506 19.63 16.35 -19.46
CA ARG A 506 19.40 17.79 -19.66
C ARG A 506 19.23 18.17 -21.14
N GLU A 507 20.17 17.77 -22.00
CA GLU A 507 20.17 18.15 -23.42
C GLU A 507 19.02 17.54 -24.23
N HIS A 508 18.41 16.45 -23.73
CA HIS A 508 17.21 15.87 -24.31
C HIS A 508 15.98 16.65 -23.86
N MET A 509 15.87 16.95 -22.56
CA MET A 509 14.75 17.68 -21.95
C MET A 509 14.62 19.11 -22.50
N GLU A 510 15.75 19.78 -22.75
CA GLU A 510 15.77 21.11 -23.36
C GLU A 510 15.19 21.15 -24.79
N LEU A 511 15.13 20.01 -25.49
CA LEU A 511 14.59 19.89 -26.85
C LEU A 511 13.12 19.46 -26.89
N MET A 512 12.54 19.06 -25.75
CA MET A 512 11.19 18.49 -25.70
C MET A 512 10.09 19.54 -25.91
N LYS A 513 8.96 19.11 -26.47
CA LYS A 513 7.79 19.96 -26.66
C LYS A 513 7.16 20.34 -25.31
N ASP A 514 6.41 21.45 -25.29
CA ASP A 514 5.51 21.73 -24.18
C ASP A 514 4.51 20.58 -23.98
N GLY A 515 4.37 20.15 -22.73
CA GLY A 515 3.47 19.08 -22.33
C GLY A 515 4.02 17.66 -22.50
N ALA A 516 5.30 17.49 -22.87
CA ALA A 516 5.91 16.17 -22.99
C ALA A 516 5.84 15.38 -21.68
N VAL A 517 5.55 14.09 -21.79
CA VAL A 517 5.41 13.16 -20.66
C VAL A 517 6.62 12.25 -20.59
N LEU A 518 7.20 12.13 -19.41
CA LEU A 518 8.35 11.31 -19.08
C LEU A 518 7.91 10.18 -18.15
N ALA A 519 8.18 8.93 -18.54
CA ALA A 519 7.89 7.75 -17.75
C ALA A 519 9.08 6.79 -17.80
N ASN A 520 9.32 6.11 -16.69
CA ASN A 520 10.32 5.07 -16.59
C ASN A 520 9.64 3.74 -16.27
N ALA A 521 9.96 2.70 -17.02
CA ALA A 521 9.50 1.33 -16.77
C ALA A 521 10.68 0.34 -16.66
N GLY A 522 11.90 0.84 -16.50
CA GLY A 522 13.04 0.06 -16.03
C GLY A 522 13.14 0.02 -14.50
N HIS A 523 14.17 -0.65 -13.98
CA HIS A 523 14.18 -1.12 -12.58
C HIS A 523 14.50 -0.04 -11.52
N PHE A 524 15.24 1.02 -11.84
CA PHE A 524 15.57 2.09 -10.89
C PHE A 524 15.19 3.46 -11.44
N ASP A 525 15.08 4.46 -10.57
CA ASP A 525 14.70 5.83 -10.91
C ASP A 525 15.83 6.69 -11.50
N VAL A 526 16.85 6.03 -12.02
CA VAL A 526 18.09 6.64 -12.54
C VAL A 526 18.09 6.79 -14.06
N GLU A 527 17.18 6.15 -14.79
CA GLU A 527 17.14 6.26 -16.25
C GLU A 527 16.81 7.69 -16.72
N ILE A 528 16.10 8.46 -15.89
CA ILE A 528 15.73 9.85 -16.15
C ILE A 528 16.48 10.72 -15.14
N ASP A 529 17.26 11.69 -15.64
CA ASP A 529 18.02 12.60 -14.78
C ASP A 529 17.11 13.62 -14.09
N LYS A 530 16.60 13.25 -12.90
CA LYS A 530 15.72 14.09 -12.08
C LYS A 530 16.40 15.35 -11.58
N GLY A 531 17.68 15.27 -11.23
CA GLY A 531 18.46 16.43 -10.79
C GLY A 531 18.52 17.49 -11.88
N ALA A 532 18.82 17.08 -13.12
CA ALA A 532 18.79 17.99 -14.25
C ALA A 532 17.39 18.57 -14.52
N LEU A 533 16.33 17.76 -14.37
CA LEU A 533 14.94 18.21 -14.55
C LEU A 533 14.53 19.26 -13.50
N GLU A 534 14.92 19.06 -12.24
CA GLU A 534 14.70 20.00 -11.13
C GLU A 534 15.46 21.32 -11.35
N GLU A 535 16.73 21.24 -11.75
CA GLU A 535 17.55 22.41 -12.06
C GLU A 535 17.04 23.21 -13.27
N LEU A 536 16.42 22.55 -14.26
CA LEU A 536 15.80 23.20 -15.41
C LEU A 536 14.46 23.89 -15.05
N ALA A 537 13.81 23.48 -13.97
CA ALA A 537 12.49 23.95 -13.61
C ALA A 537 12.55 25.24 -12.77
N VAL A 538 11.65 26.18 -13.08
CA VAL A 538 11.39 27.36 -12.25
C VAL A 538 10.30 27.12 -11.20
N SER A 539 9.49 26.08 -11.39
CA SER A 539 8.49 25.65 -10.40
C SER A 539 8.07 24.20 -10.65
N VAL A 540 7.83 23.46 -9.58
CA VAL A 540 7.30 22.09 -9.61
C VAL A 540 5.94 22.05 -8.90
N ARG A 541 4.97 21.35 -9.47
CA ARG A 541 3.68 21.09 -8.81
C ARG A 541 3.14 19.70 -9.13
N ARG A 542 2.59 19.03 -8.12
CA ARG A 542 1.83 17.78 -8.30
C ARG A 542 0.47 18.12 -8.88
N VAL A 543 0.22 17.77 -10.15
CA VAL A 543 -1.04 18.11 -10.86
C VAL A 543 -2.08 16.99 -10.82
N ARG A 544 -1.64 15.74 -10.65
CA ARG A 544 -2.46 14.54 -10.44
C ARG A 544 -1.70 13.60 -9.51
N GLY A 545 -2.36 12.58 -8.94
CA GLY A 545 -1.80 11.70 -7.91
C GLY A 545 -0.36 11.23 -8.17
N SER A 546 -0.06 10.79 -9.40
CA SER A 546 1.27 10.30 -9.81
C SER A 546 1.92 11.16 -10.91
N VAL A 547 1.58 12.45 -11.02
CA VAL A 547 2.08 13.36 -12.07
C VAL A 547 2.61 14.66 -11.50
N ASP A 548 3.92 14.85 -11.63
CA ASP A 548 4.61 16.09 -11.31
C ASP A 548 4.86 16.92 -12.57
N GLU A 549 4.40 18.17 -12.58
CA GLU A 549 4.62 19.12 -13.67
C GLU A 549 5.76 20.07 -13.32
N TYR A 550 6.79 20.05 -14.16
CA TYR A 550 7.99 20.89 -14.11
C TYR A 550 7.84 21.99 -15.15
N ARG A 551 7.68 23.23 -14.68
CA ARG A 551 7.64 24.40 -15.58
C ARG A 551 9.06 24.90 -15.81
N LEU A 552 9.49 24.99 -17.06
CA LEU A 552 10.80 25.48 -17.46
C LEU A 552 10.82 27.01 -17.56
N ALA A 553 12.01 27.60 -17.60
CA ALA A 553 12.21 29.06 -17.69
C ALA A 553 11.58 29.70 -18.93
N ASP A 554 11.50 28.96 -20.04
CA ASP A 554 10.85 29.41 -21.29
C ASP A 554 9.33 29.21 -21.32
N GLY A 555 8.75 28.71 -20.23
CA GLY A 555 7.31 28.49 -20.08
C GLY A 555 6.80 27.13 -20.52
N ARG A 556 7.63 26.28 -21.16
CA ARG A 556 7.26 24.88 -21.45
C ARG A 556 7.07 24.08 -20.16
N ARG A 557 6.26 23.04 -20.24
CA ARG A 557 5.96 22.13 -19.12
C ARG A 557 6.37 20.71 -19.48
N LEU A 558 7.18 20.08 -18.64
CA LEU A 558 7.48 18.66 -18.70
C LEU A 558 6.74 17.95 -17.56
N ARG A 559 6.26 16.73 -17.80
CA ARG A 559 5.48 15.97 -16.82
C ARG A 559 6.17 14.66 -16.51
N LEU A 560 6.59 14.46 -15.26
CA LEU A 560 7.20 13.22 -14.80
C LEU A 560 6.15 12.34 -14.12
N LEU A 561 6.05 11.09 -14.55
CA LEU A 561 5.17 10.10 -13.94
C LEU A 561 5.91 9.35 -12.83
N GLY A 562 5.21 9.08 -11.73
CA GLY A 562 5.69 8.18 -10.67
C GLY A 562 7.03 8.57 -10.04
N GLU A 563 7.38 9.87 -10.02
CA GLU A 563 8.67 10.38 -9.51
C GLU A 563 9.89 9.76 -10.20
N GLY A 564 9.74 9.31 -11.45
CA GLY A 564 10.77 8.64 -12.24
C GLY A 564 11.03 7.18 -11.85
N ARG A 565 10.32 6.63 -10.86
CA ARG A 565 10.34 5.20 -10.52
C ARG A 565 9.51 4.40 -11.53
N LEU A 566 9.44 3.06 -11.34
CA LEU A 566 8.65 2.14 -12.16
C LEU A 566 7.20 2.61 -12.29
N VAL A 567 6.85 3.15 -13.44
CA VAL A 567 5.57 3.81 -13.69
C VAL A 567 4.40 2.83 -13.58
N ASN A 568 4.59 1.58 -14.03
CA ASN A 568 3.60 0.52 -13.96
C ASN A 568 3.18 0.19 -12.52
N LEU A 569 4.08 0.31 -11.54
CA LEU A 569 3.78 0.08 -10.13
C LEU A 569 3.40 1.37 -9.40
N ALA A 570 4.06 2.48 -9.73
CA ALA A 570 3.83 3.77 -9.07
C ALA A 570 2.51 4.45 -9.50
N ALA A 571 2.01 4.14 -10.69
CA ALA A 571 0.82 4.78 -11.26
C ALA A 571 -0.25 3.80 -11.80
N ALA A 572 -0.04 2.50 -11.65
CA ALA A 572 -1.06 1.46 -11.89
C ALA A 572 -0.89 0.31 -10.87
N GLU A 573 -1.22 -0.92 -11.27
CA GLU A 573 -1.24 -2.10 -10.40
C GLU A 573 -0.09 -3.07 -10.67
N GLY A 574 0.92 -2.66 -11.45
CA GLY A 574 1.99 -3.56 -11.89
C GLY A 574 1.56 -4.47 -13.04
N HIS A 575 2.22 -5.61 -13.21
CA HIS A 575 1.84 -6.57 -14.24
C HIS A 575 0.52 -7.27 -13.90
N PRO A 576 -0.29 -7.64 -14.90
CA PRO A 576 -1.47 -8.47 -14.65
C PRO A 576 -1.11 -9.79 -13.97
N ALA A 577 -1.97 -10.24 -13.05
CA ALA A 577 -1.79 -11.48 -12.31
C ALA A 577 -1.50 -12.70 -13.21
N ALA A 578 -2.17 -12.80 -14.36
CA ALA A 578 -1.96 -13.88 -15.33
C ALA A 578 -0.54 -13.99 -15.90
N VAL A 579 0.24 -12.90 -15.86
CA VAL A 579 1.63 -12.89 -16.27
C VAL A 579 2.53 -13.28 -15.08
N MET A 580 2.27 -12.70 -13.91
CA MET A 580 3.00 -13.02 -12.67
C MET A 580 2.81 -14.47 -12.24
N ASP A 581 1.71 -15.11 -12.61
CA ASP A 581 1.43 -16.53 -12.47
C ASP A 581 2.64 -17.42 -12.87
N MET A 582 3.28 -17.10 -13.99
CA MET A 582 4.43 -17.87 -14.49
C MET A 582 5.74 -17.51 -13.76
N SER A 583 6.01 -16.22 -13.53
CA SER A 583 7.21 -15.81 -12.79
C SER A 583 7.22 -16.39 -11.37
N PHE A 584 6.07 -16.35 -10.69
CA PHE A 584 5.93 -16.87 -9.33
C PHE A 584 5.80 -18.40 -9.28
N ALA A 585 5.31 -19.04 -10.35
CA ALA A 585 5.47 -20.48 -10.50
C ALA A 585 6.95 -20.89 -10.58
N ASN A 586 7.77 -20.17 -11.35
CA ASN A 586 9.22 -20.39 -11.38
C ASN A 586 9.86 -20.17 -10.01
N GLN A 587 9.47 -19.11 -9.28
CA GLN A 587 9.95 -18.88 -7.91
C GLN A 587 9.64 -20.08 -7.00
N ALA A 588 8.37 -20.50 -6.92
CA ALA A 588 7.93 -21.58 -6.04
C ALA A 588 8.65 -22.91 -6.35
N LEU A 589 8.76 -23.28 -7.63
CA LEU A 589 9.44 -24.50 -8.06
C LEU A 589 10.96 -24.42 -7.90
N SER A 590 11.56 -23.24 -8.09
CA SER A 590 13.00 -23.05 -7.86
C SER A 590 13.36 -23.17 -6.38
N VAL A 591 12.50 -22.69 -5.48
CA VAL A 591 12.68 -22.88 -4.03
C VAL A 591 12.63 -24.38 -3.67
N GLU A 592 11.63 -25.11 -4.16
CA GLU A 592 11.55 -26.57 -3.98
C GLU A 592 12.82 -27.27 -4.49
N TRP A 593 13.28 -26.91 -5.69
CA TRP A 593 14.47 -27.48 -6.28
C TRP A 593 15.73 -27.18 -5.47
N LEU A 594 15.90 -25.92 -5.00
CA LEU A 594 17.02 -25.51 -4.14
C LEU A 594 17.06 -26.31 -2.84
N VAL A 595 15.91 -26.47 -2.17
CA VAL A 595 15.83 -27.26 -0.92
C VAL A 595 16.35 -28.69 -1.15
N GLY A 596 16.00 -29.31 -2.28
CA GLY A 596 16.46 -30.65 -2.64
C GLY A 596 17.93 -30.77 -3.07
N HIS A 597 18.49 -29.73 -3.70
CA HIS A 597 19.79 -29.83 -4.40
C HIS A 597 20.90 -28.93 -3.86
N HIS A 598 20.64 -28.04 -2.88
CA HIS A 598 21.60 -27.03 -2.42
C HIS A 598 23.00 -27.58 -2.08
N ARG A 599 23.11 -28.83 -1.60
CA ARG A 599 24.38 -29.46 -1.23
C ARG A 599 25.29 -29.75 -2.43
N GLU A 600 24.72 -29.82 -3.63
CA GLU A 600 25.42 -30.12 -4.88
C GLU A 600 25.82 -28.84 -5.63
N LEU A 601 25.42 -27.67 -5.12
CA LEU A 601 25.59 -26.40 -5.79
C LEU A 601 26.75 -25.60 -5.20
N GLU A 602 27.50 -24.96 -6.08
CA GLU A 602 28.55 -24.01 -5.72
C GLU A 602 27.93 -22.60 -5.54
N PRO A 603 28.57 -21.70 -4.77
CA PRO A 603 28.15 -20.30 -4.65
C PRO A 603 28.24 -19.46 -5.94
N ARG A 604 27.35 -19.73 -6.89
CA ARG A 604 27.22 -19.03 -8.17
C ARG A 604 25.76 -18.84 -8.55
N VAL A 605 25.54 -18.09 -9.64
CA VAL A 605 24.21 -17.88 -10.22
C VAL A 605 23.93 -18.96 -11.26
N TYR A 606 22.83 -19.70 -11.08
CA TYR A 606 22.33 -20.73 -11.98
C TYR A 606 21.08 -20.23 -12.70
N PRO A 607 20.83 -20.62 -13.96
CA PRO A 607 19.53 -20.45 -14.57
C PRO A 607 18.50 -21.38 -13.89
N VAL A 608 17.20 -21.09 -14.09
CA VAL A 608 16.15 -22.06 -13.74
C VAL A 608 16.40 -23.38 -14.49
N PRO A 609 16.33 -24.55 -13.82
CA PRO A 609 16.39 -25.85 -14.49
C PRO A 609 15.39 -25.95 -15.65
N GLU A 610 15.84 -26.47 -16.79
CA GLU A 610 15.03 -26.48 -18.01
C GLU A 610 13.69 -27.22 -17.85
N ASP A 611 13.68 -28.30 -17.08
CA ASP A 611 12.46 -29.06 -16.81
C ASP A 611 11.42 -28.25 -16.01
N ILE A 612 11.86 -27.33 -15.14
CA ILE A 612 10.97 -26.42 -14.40
C ILE A 612 10.35 -25.42 -15.37
N ASP A 613 11.16 -24.78 -16.21
CA ASP A 613 10.68 -23.77 -17.18
C ASP A 613 9.69 -24.41 -18.19
N ARG A 614 9.98 -25.62 -18.67
CA ARG A 614 9.07 -26.41 -19.53
C ARG A 614 7.78 -26.79 -18.81
N GLU A 615 7.87 -27.18 -17.53
CA GLU A 615 6.70 -27.54 -16.73
C GLU A 615 5.79 -26.33 -16.50
N VAL A 616 6.34 -25.15 -16.20
CA VAL A 616 5.57 -23.91 -16.08
C VAL A 616 4.84 -23.59 -17.38
N ALA A 617 5.52 -23.70 -18.53
CA ALA A 617 4.88 -23.50 -19.83
C ALA A 617 3.74 -24.51 -20.09
N ARG A 618 3.97 -25.79 -19.77
CA ARG A 618 2.97 -26.86 -19.92
C ARG A 618 1.74 -26.62 -19.03
N LEU A 619 1.95 -26.25 -17.77
CA LEU A 619 0.88 -25.91 -16.85
C LEU A 619 0.09 -24.70 -17.34
N LYS A 620 0.77 -23.68 -17.90
CA LYS A 620 0.09 -22.50 -18.45
C LYS A 620 -0.79 -22.85 -19.65
N LEU A 621 -0.28 -23.61 -20.60
CA LEU A 621 -1.07 -24.06 -21.77
C LEU A 621 -2.28 -24.88 -21.33
N ARG A 622 -2.09 -25.81 -20.39
CA ARG A 622 -3.18 -26.60 -19.80
C ARG A 622 -4.25 -25.69 -19.17
N ALA A 623 -3.83 -24.69 -18.38
CA ALA A 623 -4.75 -23.75 -17.75
C ALA A 623 -5.50 -22.88 -18.77
N MET A 624 -4.89 -22.60 -19.92
CA MET A 624 -5.52 -21.89 -21.04
C MET A 624 -6.42 -22.80 -21.91
N GLY A 625 -6.46 -24.11 -21.65
CA GLY A 625 -7.18 -25.08 -22.49
C GLY A 625 -6.54 -25.26 -23.87
N VAL A 626 -5.23 -25.04 -24.00
CA VAL A 626 -4.47 -25.20 -25.25
C VAL A 626 -3.77 -26.55 -25.26
N GLU A 627 -4.04 -27.35 -26.28
CA GLU A 627 -3.34 -28.60 -26.57
C GLU A 627 -2.24 -28.37 -27.61
N ILE A 628 -1.15 -29.14 -27.51
CA ILE A 628 -0.01 -29.10 -28.43
C ILE A 628 0.35 -30.52 -28.88
N ASP A 629 0.94 -30.65 -30.06
CA ASP A 629 1.42 -31.93 -30.58
C ASP A 629 2.59 -32.48 -29.74
N ALA A 630 2.73 -33.81 -29.75
CA ALA A 630 3.90 -34.50 -29.23
C ALA A 630 4.69 -35.10 -30.40
N LEU A 631 6.02 -35.06 -30.30
CA LEU A 631 6.88 -35.72 -31.28
C LEU A 631 6.60 -37.23 -31.27
N THR A 632 6.53 -37.85 -32.45
CA THR A 632 6.55 -39.31 -32.56
C THR A 632 7.95 -39.84 -32.23
N PRO A 633 8.09 -41.11 -31.81
CA PRO A 633 9.41 -41.70 -31.55
C PRO A 633 10.37 -41.57 -32.75
N GLU A 634 9.84 -41.67 -33.97
CA GLU A 634 10.61 -41.47 -35.21
C GLU A 634 11.11 -40.03 -35.36
N GLN A 635 10.29 -39.02 -35.04
CA GLN A 635 10.70 -37.62 -35.07
C GLN A 635 11.75 -37.30 -34.00
N GLU A 636 11.62 -37.88 -32.81
CA GLU A 636 12.64 -37.75 -31.76
C GLU A 636 13.98 -38.37 -32.18
N GLU A 637 13.95 -39.54 -32.81
CA GLU A 637 15.14 -40.21 -33.34
C GLU A 637 15.78 -39.40 -34.47
N TYR A 638 14.98 -38.90 -35.42
CA TYR A 638 15.45 -38.04 -36.50
C TYR A 638 16.17 -36.79 -35.98
N LEU A 639 15.60 -36.10 -34.99
CA LEU A 639 16.20 -34.89 -34.41
C LEU A 639 17.47 -35.17 -33.58
N ARG A 640 17.63 -36.40 -33.05
CA ARG A 640 18.82 -36.81 -32.28
C ARG A 640 19.90 -37.45 -33.16
N SER A 641 19.57 -37.86 -34.37
CA SER A 641 20.49 -38.53 -35.28
C SER A 641 21.18 -37.53 -36.21
N TRP A 642 22.50 -37.53 -36.22
CA TRP A 642 23.30 -36.82 -37.23
C TRP A 642 23.43 -37.61 -38.54
N GLU A 643 23.02 -38.88 -38.53
CA GLU A 643 23.09 -39.81 -39.67
C GLU A 643 21.87 -39.69 -40.60
N GLN A 644 20.83 -38.99 -40.15
CA GLN A 644 19.61 -38.74 -40.91
C GLN A 644 19.57 -37.27 -41.33
N GLY A 645 20.09 -36.99 -42.53
CA GLY A 645 20.15 -35.67 -43.14
C GLY A 645 20.72 -35.77 -44.55
N THR A 646 20.42 -34.80 -45.42
CA THR A 646 21.02 -34.70 -46.76
C THR A 646 22.47 -34.28 -46.72
#